data_AF-A0A9P1G3E0-F1
#
_entry.id   AF-A0A9P1G3E0-F1
#
_cell.length_a   1.000
_cell.length_b   1.000
_cell.length_c   1.000
_cell.angle_alpha   90.00
_cell.angle_beta   90.00
_cell.angle_gamma   90.00
#
_symmetry.space_group_name_H-M   'P 1'
#
loop_
_entity.id
_entity.type
_entity.pdbx_description
1 polymer ?
#
loop_
_entity_poly.entity_id
_entity_poly.type
_entity_poly.pdbx_seq_one_letter_code
_entity_poly.pdbx_strand_id
1 'polypeptide(L)'
;MVGYFCQMETPMEHVNWDDYFKVKGVDYKGDEVKVGRWFDWSNIAPALPAEVGRVPLEEVCSLGCKQYVLNFDDFLKPPDEWHAVRAPRVMVDDSSWSAVCTGLVSSGVCTWLEESEVFHVHDTPLLNGLFGVSKEEWTDEGVEIFRLIMNLIPLNALCRPISGDVETLPSWGMMSPFFLQPGERLVISSEDVKCFFYTMRVPCCWVKFLAFNKIVPDDVLPRSLKGKRVYLASTVLPMGFLNSVSLAQHVHRNLVAWSRGDFPEAAGEYNAPEQELRKDRGFTLSSRAWRVYLDNYDLLEKVEATAFAQLEGTVAPGALALRHEYEHWEVPRNLKKAVQRSSKCEMQGATVDGDLGVAYPREAKLAKYFALALQLANARKGTRKQWQVVCGGLVYVSMFRRPLLGSLNSVWRHIESFRDVPDEVKITPLDCRLEILRFLGMLPLARMDFRLGVHPIVTCSDASTTGGGICASWTTTAVGASIAAGDMRGEVPEARIEGGILAIGLFDGIGALRVALELVNIPVVGYVSVERHEPARRVVEANYPNVVHYHDVKEIGDKEVRDWVSKFSQVSLVLIGAGPPCQGVSGLNADRKGALKDERSCLFSEVPRIRDAVKEGFNWCPVYVLMESVASMDKQDREVMSEGIDAEPIRCDAGTLAWCHRPRLYWCDWEILEGEGYTVKPGSPAGPRELVLDGCQDPHEVIRGGWIKVAPEKAFPTFTTARPRSSPGRKPAGVQQCSSEELERWRQDQYRFPPYQYCVSNCLVNKHGVYRIPDVSERELMLGFPLNYTAGCFPKTKRKGEVYVDCRLTLLGNSWSVVVVSCLLSQLFARLGFIPWRTPQEILDRSASGGCPTAQGRLVRMPLNPLRGIPRDASKELATKLCSLISLKGEDILLTTPTSQLPRFHRLRIQQPDGIFAIEVASSFFRKSEEFAGTSEKVWGLVPVVCLLFAGAIVLIAAAG
;
A
#
# COMPACT_ATOMS: atom_id res chain seq x y z
N MET A 1 16.36 0.52 -32.10
CA MET A 1 14.95 0.25 -31.75
C MET A 1 14.20 -0.35 -32.91
N VAL A 2 13.96 0.38 -34.01
CA VAL A 2 13.29 -0.16 -35.22
C VAL A 2 14.00 -1.40 -35.77
N GLY A 3 15.34 -1.39 -35.82
CA GLY A 3 16.14 -2.53 -36.28
C GLY A 3 15.88 -3.85 -35.54
N TYR A 4 15.63 -3.82 -34.21
CA TYR A 4 15.30 -5.03 -33.45
C TYR A 4 13.92 -5.57 -33.85
N PHE A 5 12.91 -4.70 -33.95
CA PHE A 5 11.56 -5.10 -34.37
C PHE A 5 11.58 -5.67 -35.80
N CYS A 6 12.41 -5.10 -36.69
CA CYS A 6 12.62 -5.62 -38.04
C CYS A 6 13.43 -6.92 -38.10
N GLN A 7 14.17 -7.26 -37.05
CA GLN A 7 14.94 -8.51 -36.90
C GLN A 7 14.15 -9.61 -36.19
N MET A 8 12.92 -9.33 -35.74
CA MET A 8 12.08 -10.35 -35.11
C MET A 8 11.72 -11.43 -36.13
N GLU A 9 12.15 -12.66 -35.85
CA GLU A 9 11.84 -13.83 -36.68
C GLU A 9 10.51 -14.50 -36.27
N THR A 10 9.83 -13.98 -35.24
CA THR A 10 8.57 -14.53 -34.76
C THR A 10 7.47 -14.37 -35.82
N PRO A 11 6.84 -15.45 -36.29
CA PRO A 11 5.80 -15.36 -37.31
C PRO A 11 4.57 -14.62 -36.78
N MET A 12 3.97 -13.78 -37.63
CA MET A 12 2.66 -13.19 -37.36
C MET A 12 1.57 -14.14 -37.82
N GLU A 13 0.86 -14.74 -36.88
CA GLU A 13 -0.26 -15.64 -37.18
C GLU A 13 -1.53 -14.84 -37.49
N HIS A 14 -2.22 -15.20 -38.57
CA HIS A 14 -3.56 -14.69 -38.85
C HIS A 14 -4.57 -15.38 -37.93
N VAL A 15 -5.19 -14.62 -37.03
CA VAL A 15 -6.17 -15.16 -36.08
C VAL A 15 -7.58 -15.06 -36.65
N ASN A 16 -8.26 -16.20 -36.75
CA ASN A 16 -9.71 -16.24 -36.97
C ASN A 16 -10.42 -16.05 -35.62
N TRP A 17 -11.25 -15.01 -35.50
CA TRP A 17 -11.98 -14.71 -34.25
C TRP A 17 -12.92 -15.84 -33.82
N ASP A 18 -13.53 -16.56 -34.76
CA ASP A 18 -14.43 -17.69 -34.43
C ASP A 18 -13.63 -18.84 -33.83
N ASP A 19 -12.47 -19.17 -34.39
CA ASP A 19 -11.58 -20.21 -33.84
C ASP A 19 -10.94 -19.77 -32.52
N TYR A 20 -10.59 -18.48 -32.42
CA TYR A 20 -10.08 -17.89 -31.18
C TYR A 20 -11.08 -18.05 -30.04
N PHE A 21 -12.35 -17.72 -30.29
CA PHE A 21 -13.40 -17.80 -29.27
C PHE A 21 -13.94 -19.21 -29.00
N LYS A 22 -13.55 -20.24 -29.78
CA LYS A 22 -13.83 -21.65 -29.44
C LYS A 22 -13.03 -22.13 -28.23
N VAL A 23 -11.80 -21.63 -28.06
CA VAL A 23 -10.86 -22.10 -27.03
C VAL A 23 -10.54 -21.04 -25.98
N LYS A 24 -10.88 -19.78 -26.24
CA LYS A 24 -10.67 -18.64 -25.33
C LYS A 24 -11.95 -17.83 -25.19
N GLY A 25 -12.24 -17.36 -23.99
CA GLY A 25 -13.32 -16.44 -23.67
C GLY A 25 -12.79 -15.11 -23.15
N VAL A 26 -13.73 -14.26 -22.78
CA VAL A 26 -13.47 -13.02 -22.05
C VAL A 26 -14.29 -13.09 -20.77
N ASP A 27 -13.66 -12.88 -19.61
CA ASP A 27 -14.36 -12.89 -18.34
C ASP A 27 -15.21 -11.61 -18.14
N TYR A 28 -15.86 -11.50 -16.98
CA TYR A 28 -16.71 -10.36 -16.63
C TYR A 28 -15.95 -9.02 -16.52
N LYS A 29 -14.62 -9.04 -16.38
CA LYS A 29 -13.76 -7.85 -16.34
C LYS A 29 -13.19 -7.49 -17.70
N GLY A 30 -13.26 -8.38 -18.69
CA GLY A 30 -12.66 -8.17 -20.00
C GLY A 30 -11.36 -8.93 -20.22
N ASP A 31 -10.96 -9.81 -19.30
CA ASP A 31 -9.70 -10.55 -19.35
C ASP A 31 -9.83 -11.84 -20.17
N GLU A 32 -8.79 -12.17 -20.95
CA GLU A 32 -8.73 -13.40 -21.75
C GLU A 32 -8.61 -14.64 -20.84
N VAL A 33 -9.53 -15.60 -20.97
CA VAL A 33 -9.53 -16.86 -20.20
C VAL A 33 -9.66 -18.06 -21.14
N LYS A 34 -9.03 -19.20 -20.83
CA LYS A 34 -9.25 -20.43 -21.62
C LYS A 34 -10.61 -21.06 -21.29
N VAL A 35 -11.25 -21.68 -22.29
CA VAL A 35 -12.56 -22.34 -22.13
C VAL A 35 -12.38 -23.70 -21.44
N GLY A 36 -13.24 -24.02 -20.47
CA GLY A 36 -13.24 -25.30 -19.80
C GLY A 36 -13.66 -26.45 -20.73
N ARG A 37 -12.95 -27.57 -20.65
CA ARG A 37 -13.16 -28.77 -21.46
C ARG A 37 -13.56 -29.97 -20.61
N TRP A 38 -14.28 -30.88 -21.25
CA TRP A 38 -14.48 -32.23 -20.73
C TRP A 38 -13.15 -32.99 -20.75
N PHE A 39 -12.93 -33.84 -19.75
CA PHE A 39 -11.67 -34.56 -19.59
C PHE A 39 -11.86 -35.96 -19.02
N ASP A 40 -10.87 -36.81 -19.24
CA ASP A 40 -10.70 -38.10 -18.57
C ASP A 40 -9.37 -38.15 -17.78
N TRP A 41 -9.09 -39.29 -17.14
CA TRP A 41 -7.86 -39.46 -16.35
C TRP A 41 -6.58 -39.32 -17.19
N SER A 42 -6.59 -39.82 -18.43
CA SER A 42 -5.43 -39.77 -19.32
C SER A 42 -5.05 -38.34 -19.69
N ASN A 43 -6.02 -37.43 -19.76
CA ASN A 43 -5.74 -36.01 -20.00
C ASN A 43 -5.00 -35.33 -18.84
N ILE A 44 -5.34 -35.67 -17.58
CA ILE A 44 -4.87 -34.91 -16.40
C ILE A 44 -3.70 -35.57 -15.67
N ALA A 45 -3.58 -36.90 -15.70
CA ALA A 45 -2.54 -37.62 -14.98
C ALA A 45 -1.11 -37.13 -15.33
N PRO A 46 -0.77 -36.85 -16.60
CA PRO A 46 0.56 -36.35 -16.97
C PRO A 46 0.87 -34.94 -16.45
N ALA A 47 -0.16 -34.16 -16.07
CA ALA A 47 0.01 -32.79 -15.59
C ALA A 47 0.21 -32.70 -14.07
N LEU A 48 -0.10 -33.76 -13.30
CA LEU A 48 0.04 -33.76 -11.84
C LEU A 48 1.51 -33.99 -11.43
N PRO A 49 1.98 -33.32 -10.36
CA PRO A 49 3.31 -33.59 -9.80
C PRO A 49 3.29 -34.92 -9.00
N ALA A 50 4.47 -35.43 -8.63
CA ALA A 50 4.56 -36.56 -7.69
C ALA A 50 4.42 -36.09 -6.24
N GLU A 51 4.78 -34.84 -5.99
CA GLU A 51 4.87 -34.15 -4.71
C GLU A 51 3.54 -33.45 -4.34
N VAL A 52 2.41 -34.14 -4.53
CA VAL A 52 1.09 -33.60 -4.19
C VAL A 52 0.92 -33.50 -2.68
N GLY A 53 0.46 -32.34 -2.20
CA GLY A 53 0.10 -32.14 -0.79
C GLY A 53 1.27 -32.28 0.20
N ARG A 54 2.50 -32.00 -0.24
CA ARG A 54 3.70 -32.07 0.60
C ARG A 54 3.91 -30.87 1.52
N VAL A 55 3.32 -29.72 1.18
CA VAL A 55 3.46 -28.47 1.91
C VAL A 55 2.17 -28.21 2.71
N PRO A 56 2.09 -28.61 3.99
CA PRO A 56 0.93 -28.33 4.83
C PRO A 56 0.77 -26.84 5.10
N LEU A 57 -0.38 -26.27 4.75
CA LEU A 57 -0.66 -24.85 4.98
C LEU A 57 -0.63 -24.49 6.47
N GLU A 58 -1.06 -25.40 7.34
CA GLU A 58 -1.09 -25.23 8.79
C GLU A 58 0.31 -25.05 9.43
N GLU A 59 1.35 -25.58 8.78
CA GLU A 59 2.73 -25.46 9.23
C GLU A 59 3.42 -24.25 8.59
N VAL A 60 3.10 -23.96 7.32
CA VAL A 60 3.83 -22.93 6.56
C VAL A 60 3.25 -21.53 6.66
N CYS A 61 1.92 -21.38 6.77
CA CYS A 61 1.30 -20.07 6.95
C CYS A 61 1.59 -19.50 8.35
N SER A 62 1.67 -18.17 8.44
CA SER A 62 1.84 -17.41 9.69
C SER A 62 0.75 -16.33 9.83
N LEU A 63 0.67 -15.70 11.02
CA LEU A 63 -0.24 -14.58 11.33
C LEU A 63 -1.72 -14.91 10.98
N GLY A 64 -2.48 -13.94 10.48
CA GLY A 64 -3.88 -14.14 10.14
C GLY A 64 -4.11 -15.10 8.97
N CYS A 65 -3.11 -15.35 8.12
CA CYS A 65 -3.18 -16.43 7.13
C CYS A 65 -3.22 -17.80 7.82
N LYS A 66 -2.42 -18.01 8.88
CA LYS A 66 -2.49 -19.23 9.70
C LYS A 66 -3.82 -19.34 10.43
N GLN A 67 -4.31 -18.24 11.02
CA GLN A 67 -5.61 -18.21 11.69
C GLN A 67 -6.74 -18.60 10.73
N TYR A 68 -6.71 -18.07 9.49
CA TYR A 68 -7.65 -18.41 8.42
C TYR A 68 -7.59 -19.88 8.04
N VAL A 69 -6.38 -20.44 7.91
CA VAL A 69 -6.16 -21.84 7.55
C VAL A 69 -6.69 -22.77 8.64
N LEU A 70 -6.43 -22.48 9.92
CA LEU A 70 -6.84 -23.35 11.02
C LEU A 70 -8.34 -23.23 11.37
N ASN A 71 -8.92 -22.03 11.21
CA ASN A 71 -10.27 -21.70 11.68
C ASN A 71 -11.15 -21.19 10.52
N PHE A 72 -11.17 -21.92 9.42
CA PHE A 72 -11.83 -21.51 8.18
C PHE A 72 -13.32 -21.18 8.34
N ASP A 73 -14.02 -21.92 9.21
CA ASP A 73 -15.43 -21.71 9.53
C ASP A 73 -15.74 -20.27 10.00
N ASP A 74 -14.82 -19.64 10.73
CA ASP A 74 -15.00 -18.27 11.27
C ASP A 74 -14.99 -17.19 10.17
N PHE A 75 -14.46 -17.53 8.99
CA PHE A 75 -14.36 -16.64 7.84
C PHE A 75 -15.48 -16.84 6.82
N LEU A 76 -16.46 -17.67 7.14
CA LEU A 76 -17.71 -17.71 6.40
C LEU A 76 -18.53 -16.45 6.70
N LYS A 77 -19.33 -16.04 5.71
CA LYS A 77 -20.35 -15.02 5.89
C LYS A 77 -21.40 -15.53 6.90
N PRO A 78 -22.14 -14.61 7.53
CA PRO A 78 -23.25 -14.98 8.42
C PRO A 78 -24.28 -15.84 7.68
N PRO A 79 -24.95 -16.79 8.35
CA PRO A 79 -25.92 -17.68 7.70
C PRO A 79 -27.07 -16.99 6.96
N ASP A 80 -27.45 -15.78 7.37
CA ASP A 80 -28.47 -14.96 6.71
C ASP A 80 -28.00 -14.35 5.37
N GLU A 81 -26.69 -14.30 5.13
CA GLU A 81 -26.09 -13.89 3.84
C GLU A 81 -25.80 -15.09 2.93
N TRP A 82 -26.10 -16.32 3.37
CA TRP A 82 -25.93 -17.49 2.51
C TRP A 82 -27.02 -17.52 1.44
N HIS A 83 -26.60 -17.66 0.19
CA HIS A 83 -27.50 -17.77 -0.94
C HIS A 83 -27.21 -19.06 -1.68
N ALA A 84 -28.25 -19.78 -2.07
CA ALA A 84 -28.12 -21.00 -2.84
C ALA A 84 -27.51 -20.67 -4.22
N VAL A 85 -26.26 -21.09 -4.41
CA VAL A 85 -25.56 -20.98 -5.70
C VAL A 85 -25.64 -22.32 -6.40
N ARG A 86 -26.05 -22.32 -7.67
CA ARG A 86 -26.11 -23.54 -8.47
C ARG A 86 -24.73 -24.20 -8.54
N ALA A 87 -24.65 -25.44 -8.09
CA ALA A 87 -23.43 -26.24 -8.14
C ALA A 87 -22.93 -26.37 -9.60
N PRO A 88 -21.68 -25.99 -9.89
CA PRO A 88 -21.10 -26.15 -11.22
C PRO A 88 -20.92 -27.64 -11.56
N ARG A 89 -20.76 -27.95 -12.85
CA ARG A 89 -20.62 -29.32 -13.33
C ARG A 89 -19.22 -29.87 -13.07
N VAL A 90 -19.14 -31.18 -12.87
CA VAL A 90 -17.92 -31.97 -13.09
C VAL A 90 -17.92 -32.41 -14.55
N MET A 91 -17.04 -31.83 -15.36
CA MET A 91 -16.95 -32.06 -16.81
C MET A 91 -16.16 -33.35 -17.11
N VAL A 92 -16.66 -34.47 -16.63
CA VAL A 92 -16.14 -35.82 -16.89
C VAL A 92 -17.33 -36.71 -17.27
N ASP A 93 -17.20 -37.48 -18.34
CA ASP A 93 -18.23 -38.46 -18.72
C ASP A 93 -18.35 -39.58 -17.69
N ASP A 94 -19.54 -40.20 -17.59
CA ASP A 94 -19.79 -41.25 -16.59
C ASP A 94 -18.90 -42.48 -16.79
N SER A 95 -18.61 -42.83 -18.05
CA SER A 95 -17.71 -43.94 -18.40
C SER A 95 -16.27 -43.76 -17.90
N SER A 96 -15.82 -42.51 -17.76
CA SER A 96 -14.44 -42.18 -17.37
C SER A 96 -14.32 -41.81 -15.89
N TRP A 97 -15.45 -41.68 -15.18
CA TRP A 97 -15.47 -41.13 -13.84
C TRP A 97 -14.80 -42.03 -12.79
N SER A 98 -14.97 -43.35 -12.87
CA SER A 98 -14.30 -44.32 -11.97
C SER A 98 -12.78 -44.21 -12.04
N ALA A 99 -12.22 -44.06 -13.24
CA ALA A 99 -10.78 -43.90 -13.45
C ALA A 99 -10.27 -42.57 -12.87
N VAL A 100 -11.00 -41.47 -13.10
CA VAL A 100 -10.66 -40.15 -12.55
C VAL A 100 -10.72 -40.15 -11.01
N CYS A 101 -11.75 -40.76 -10.43
CA CYS A 101 -11.87 -40.90 -8.96
C CYS A 101 -10.68 -41.64 -8.38
N THR A 102 -10.37 -42.81 -8.93
CA THR A 102 -9.27 -43.65 -8.45
C THR A 102 -7.94 -42.92 -8.56
N GLY A 103 -7.67 -42.29 -9.70
CA GLY A 103 -6.43 -41.56 -9.96
C GLY A 103 -6.23 -40.33 -9.07
N LEU A 104 -7.27 -39.52 -8.87
CA LEU A 104 -7.19 -38.33 -8.01
C LEU A 104 -6.99 -38.68 -6.53
N VAL A 105 -7.58 -39.78 -6.07
CA VAL A 105 -7.38 -40.26 -4.69
C VAL A 105 -5.99 -40.89 -4.54
N SER A 106 -5.56 -41.74 -5.48
CA SER A 106 -4.23 -42.37 -5.41
C SER A 106 -3.08 -41.36 -5.53
N SER A 107 -3.30 -40.23 -6.21
CA SER A 107 -2.34 -39.14 -6.30
C SER A 107 -2.37 -38.19 -5.09
N GLY A 108 -3.33 -38.34 -4.17
CA GLY A 108 -3.46 -37.48 -2.99
C GLY A 108 -4.04 -36.09 -3.27
N VAL A 109 -4.59 -35.85 -4.48
CA VAL A 109 -5.27 -34.59 -4.84
C VAL A 109 -6.66 -34.52 -4.21
N CYS A 110 -7.32 -35.67 -4.09
CA CYS A 110 -8.65 -35.78 -3.50
C CYS A 110 -8.71 -36.88 -2.42
N THR A 111 -9.78 -36.84 -1.64
CA THR A 111 -10.20 -37.93 -0.74
C THR A 111 -11.68 -38.27 -0.96
N TRP A 112 -12.11 -39.39 -0.40
CA TRP A 112 -13.52 -39.76 -0.29
C TRP A 112 -14.19 -38.98 0.84
N LEU A 113 -15.39 -38.46 0.59
CA LEU A 113 -16.19 -37.74 1.58
C LEU A 113 -17.64 -38.19 1.51
N GLU A 114 -18.17 -38.75 2.60
CA GLU A 114 -19.58 -39.13 2.68
C GLU A 114 -20.48 -37.88 2.66
N GLU A 115 -21.64 -37.95 2.03
CA GLU A 115 -22.55 -36.80 1.92
C GLU A 115 -22.90 -36.17 3.27
N SER A 116 -23.03 -36.97 4.33
CA SER A 116 -23.29 -36.48 5.69
C SER A 116 -22.17 -35.61 6.28
N GLU A 117 -20.95 -35.74 5.76
CA GLU A 117 -19.79 -34.97 6.17
C GLU A 117 -19.57 -33.71 5.32
N VAL A 118 -20.27 -33.59 4.19
CA VAL A 118 -20.25 -32.40 3.34
C VAL A 118 -20.89 -31.24 4.09
N PHE A 119 -20.33 -30.03 3.94
CA PHE A 119 -20.94 -28.84 4.50
C PHE A 119 -22.28 -28.54 3.80
N HIS A 120 -23.32 -28.24 4.58
CA HIS A 120 -24.64 -27.95 4.04
C HIS A 120 -24.97 -26.47 4.16
N VAL A 121 -25.44 -25.88 3.05
CA VAL A 121 -26.04 -24.55 3.05
C VAL A 121 -27.54 -24.75 3.19
N HIS A 122 -28.06 -24.46 4.39
CA HIS A 122 -29.39 -24.92 4.81
C HIS A 122 -29.47 -26.45 4.70
N ASP A 123 -30.31 -27.00 3.82
CA ASP A 123 -30.48 -28.44 3.62
C ASP A 123 -29.83 -28.97 2.32
N THR A 124 -29.02 -28.15 1.65
CA THR A 124 -28.39 -28.53 0.37
C THR A 124 -26.87 -28.70 0.55
N PRO A 125 -26.27 -29.82 0.13
CA PRO A 125 -24.83 -30.02 0.20
C PRO A 125 -24.09 -28.99 -0.68
N LEU A 126 -23.01 -28.42 -0.15
CA LEU A 126 -22.12 -27.51 -0.85
C LEU A 126 -21.24 -28.29 -1.82
N LEU A 127 -21.60 -28.27 -3.11
CA LEU A 127 -20.90 -29.02 -4.15
C LEU A 127 -20.28 -28.10 -5.21
N ASN A 128 -19.04 -28.38 -5.56
CA ASN A 128 -18.21 -27.60 -6.49
C ASN A 128 -18.01 -28.31 -7.84
N GLY A 129 -17.34 -27.68 -8.79
CA GLY A 129 -17.16 -28.22 -10.14
C GLY A 129 -15.72 -28.61 -10.46
N LEU A 130 -15.54 -29.38 -11.54
CA LEU A 130 -14.24 -29.74 -12.10
C LEU A 130 -14.27 -29.58 -13.61
N PHE A 131 -13.19 -29.08 -14.20
CA PHE A 131 -13.01 -29.07 -15.65
C PHE A 131 -11.53 -29.08 -16.03
N GLY A 132 -11.24 -29.49 -17.26
CA GLY A 132 -9.90 -29.46 -17.83
C GLY A 132 -9.64 -28.16 -18.58
N VAL A 133 -8.40 -27.68 -18.57
CA VAL A 133 -7.94 -26.59 -19.43
C VAL A 133 -6.71 -27.02 -20.19
N SER A 134 -6.74 -26.91 -21.52
CA SER A 134 -5.63 -27.33 -22.38
C SER A 134 -4.30 -26.65 -22.03
N LYS A 135 -3.25 -27.46 -21.90
CA LYS A 135 -1.86 -27.01 -21.85
C LYS A 135 -1.26 -26.79 -23.22
N GLU A 136 -1.94 -27.19 -24.30
CA GLU A 136 -1.39 -27.26 -25.66
C GLU A 136 -0.12 -28.13 -25.69
N GLU A 137 -0.15 -29.24 -24.95
CA GLU A 137 0.89 -30.27 -24.87
C GLU A 137 0.21 -31.62 -25.09
N TRP A 138 0.90 -32.58 -25.71
CA TRP A 138 0.38 -33.92 -26.00
C TRP A 138 1.33 -34.99 -25.47
N THR A 139 0.78 -36.14 -25.04
CA THR A 139 1.58 -37.33 -24.72
C THR A 139 2.08 -38.01 -26.00
N ASP A 140 3.02 -38.94 -25.85
CA ASP A 140 3.52 -39.75 -26.97
C ASP A 140 2.40 -40.60 -27.62
N GLU A 141 1.35 -40.92 -26.87
CA GLU A 141 0.16 -41.62 -27.39
C GLU A 141 -0.87 -40.69 -28.06
N GLY A 142 -0.56 -39.40 -28.19
CA GLY A 142 -1.42 -38.41 -28.84
C GLY A 142 -2.56 -37.87 -27.97
N VAL A 143 -2.55 -38.10 -26.65
CA VAL A 143 -3.54 -37.56 -25.72
C VAL A 143 -3.18 -36.12 -25.36
N GLU A 144 -4.12 -35.19 -25.52
CA GLU A 144 -3.92 -33.79 -25.12
C GLU A 144 -3.90 -33.67 -23.58
N ILE A 145 -2.90 -32.97 -23.06
CA ILE A 145 -2.67 -32.80 -21.63
C ILE A 145 -3.43 -31.57 -21.11
N PHE A 146 -4.21 -31.76 -20.05
CA PHE A 146 -5.01 -30.71 -19.41
C PHE A 146 -4.52 -30.38 -18.00
N ARG A 147 -4.63 -29.10 -17.62
CA ARG A 147 -4.63 -28.69 -16.21
C ARG A 147 -6.01 -28.97 -15.64
N LEU A 148 -6.08 -29.68 -14.53
CA LEU A 148 -7.29 -29.77 -13.75
C LEU A 148 -7.60 -28.40 -13.12
N ILE A 149 -8.85 -27.96 -13.22
CA ILE A 149 -9.34 -26.74 -12.59
C ILE A 149 -10.52 -27.08 -11.68
N MET A 150 -10.44 -26.60 -10.46
CA MET A 150 -11.48 -26.74 -9.43
C MET A 150 -12.33 -25.47 -9.38
N ASN A 151 -13.61 -25.60 -9.72
CA ASN A 151 -14.56 -24.49 -9.79
C ASN A 151 -15.32 -24.32 -8.47
N LEU A 152 -14.86 -23.38 -7.65
CA LEU A 152 -15.39 -23.14 -6.30
C LEU A 152 -16.36 -21.97 -6.21
N ILE A 153 -17.08 -21.63 -7.29
CA ILE A 153 -18.06 -20.52 -7.26
C ILE A 153 -19.01 -20.59 -6.06
N PRO A 154 -19.59 -21.76 -5.69
CA PRO A 154 -20.46 -21.87 -4.51
C PRO A 154 -19.73 -21.53 -3.20
N LEU A 155 -18.57 -22.13 -2.95
CA LEU A 155 -17.79 -21.86 -1.74
C LEU A 155 -17.34 -20.39 -1.69
N ASN A 156 -16.85 -19.84 -2.80
CA ASN A 156 -16.43 -18.44 -2.89
C ASN A 156 -17.56 -17.46 -2.56
N ALA A 157 -18.82 -17.83 -2.80
CA ALA A 157 -19.97 -17.00 -2.43
C ALA A 157 -20.21 -16.96 -0.91
N LEU A 158 -19.79 -18.00 -0.18
CA LEU A 158 -19.92 -18.09 1.28
C LEU A 158 -18.75 -17.44 2.03
N CYS A 159 -17.54 -17.42 1.45
CA CYS A 159 -16.36 -16.92 2.14
C CYS A 159 -16.23 -15.39 2.12
N ARG A 160 -15.61 -14.83 3.17
CA ARG A 160 -15.04 -13.48 3.14
C ARG A 160 -13.60 -13.52 2.58
N PRO A 161 -13.21 -12.59 1.70
CA PRO A 161 -11.84 -12.54 1.18
C PRO A 161 -10.87 -12.07 2.25
N ILE A 162 -9.68 -12.68 2.31
CA ILE A 162 -8.56 -12.16 3.10
C ILE A 162 -7.53 -11.50 2.20
N SER A 163 -6.90 -10.43 2.70
CA SER A 163 -5.88 -9.71 1.92
C SER A 163 -4.58 -10.49 1.84
N GLY A 164 -4.12 -11.09 2.96
CA GLY A 164 -2.86 -11.81 3.04
C GLY A 164 -1.71 -11.03 2.39
N ASP A 165 -0.93 -11.71 1.54
CA ASP A 165 0.22 -11.10 0.86
C ASP A 165 -0.06 -10.63 -0.57
N VAL A 166 -1.32 -10.52 -1.00
CA VAL A 166 -1.67 -10.11 -2.39
C VAL A 166 -1.14 -8.72 -2.74
N GLU A 167 -1.15 -7.79 -1.79
CA GLU A 167 -0.64 -6.43 -2.03
C GLU A 167 0.90 -6.37 -2.11
N THR A 168 1.61 -7.47 -1.88
CA THR A 168 3.07 -7.56 -2.08
C THR A 168 3.45 -7.85 -3.54
N LEU A 169 2.53 -8.40 -4.34
CA LEU A 169 2.81 -8.90 -5.69
C LEU A 169 3.49 -7.85 -6.58
N PRO A 170 4.72 -8.11 -7.07
CA PRO A 170 5.50 -7.16 -7.86
C PRO A 170 4.92 -6.95 -9.27
N SER A 171 5.21 -5.79 -9.87
CA SER A 171 4.84 -5.49 -11.26
C SER A 171 5.96 -4.79 -12.02
N TRP A 172 6.04 -5.04 -13.33
CA TRP A 172 7.02 -4.39 -14.21
C TRP A 172 6.95 -2.86 -14.19
N GLY A 173 5.76 -2.27 -14.06
CA GLY A 173 5.57 -0.82 -14.00
C GLY A 173 6.27 -0.13 -12.82
N MET A 174 6.80 -0.89 -11.87
CA MET A 174 7.60 -0.39 -10.75
C MET A 174 9.10 -0.33 -11.03
N MET A 175 9.57 -0.93 -12.12
CA MET A 175 10.99 -1.11 -12.41
C MET A 175 11.65 0.14 -13.01
N SER A 176 10.91 1.23 -13.26
CA SER A 176 11.46 2.48 -13.80
C SER A 176 12.64 3.06 -12.99
N PRO A 177 12.68 2.98 -11.65
CA PRO A 177 13.85 3.43 -10.87
C PRO A 177 15.05 2.47 -10.92
N PHE A 178 14.92 1.29 -11.53
CA PHE A 178 16.02 0.34 -11.65
C PHE A 178 17.04 0.87 -12.67
N PHE A 179 18.11 1.47 -12.15
CA PHE A 179 19.20 2.03 -12.94
C PHE A 179 20.43 1.10 -12.97
N LEU A 180 20.99 0.91 -14.17
CA LEU A 180 22.18 0.14 -14.47
C LEU A 180 23.28 1.07 -15.02
N GLN A 181 24.44 1.09 -14.37
CA GLN A 181 25.57 1.90 -14.79
C GLN A 181 26.16 1.42 -16.13
N PRO A 182 26.86 2.28 -16.89
CA PRO A 182 27.50 1.89 -18.15
C PRO A 182 28.40 0.64 -18.07
N GLY A 183 29.12 0.46 -16.95
CA GLY A 183 29.99 -0.70 -16.71
C GLY A 183 29.28 -1.93 -16.15
N GLU A 184 28.02 -1.80 -15.74
CA GLU A 184 27.25 -2.90 -15.15
C GLU A 184 26.47 -3.69 -16.20
N ARG A 185 26.17 -4.94 -15.85
CA ARG A 185 25.24 -5.85 -16.51
C ARG A 185 24.19 -6.31 -15.50
N LEU A 186 22.98 -6.53 -16.00
CA LEU A 186 21.94 -7.18 -15.20
C LEU A 186 22.05 -8.69 -15.36
N VAL A 187 22.14 -9.40 -14.25
CA VAL A 187 22.18 -10.86 -14.17
C VAL A 187 20.98 -11.34 -13.37
N ILE A 188 20.28 -12.35 -13.89
CA ILE A 188 19.07 -12.87 -13.28
C ILE A 188 19.25 -14.34 -12.91
N SER A 189 18.83 -14.68 -11.70
CA SER A 189 18.53 -16.05 -11.30
C SER A 189 17.05 -16.19 -11.03
N SER A 190 16.43 -17.27 -11.49
CA SER A 190 14.99 -17.50 -11.31
C SER A 190 14.72 -18.96 -10.95
N GLU A 191 13.77 -19.16 -10.05
CA GLU A 191 13.26 -20.46 -9.64
C GLU A 191 11.74 -20.49 -9.86
N ASP A 192 11.23 -21.53 -10.52
CA ASP A 192 9.81 -21.75 -10.80
C ASP A 192 9.36 -23.05 -10.12
N VAL A 193 8.26 -23.00 -9.37
CA VAL A 193 7.70 -24.17 -8.69
C VAL A 193 6.72 -24.90 -9.60
N LYS A 194 6.95 -26.20 -9.80
CA LYS A 194 6.09 -27.03 -10.66
C LYS A 194 4.74 -27.27 -9.97
N CYS A 195 3.65 -26.94 -10.66
CA CYS A 195 2.28 -27.25 -10.21
C CYS A 195 1.99 -26.72 -8.80
N PHE A 196 2.46 -25.51 -8.48
CA PHE A 196 2.55 -24.95 -7.13
C PHE A 196 1.32 -25.12 -6.22
N PHE A 197 0.10 -24.92 -6.74
CA PHE A 197 -1.12 -25.09 -5.93
C PHE A 197 -1.34 -26.54 -5.47
N TYR A 198 -0.93 -27.54 -6.26
CA TYR A 198 -1.07 -28.96 -5.93
C TYR A 198 -0.08 -29.43 -4.86
N THR A 199 1.01 -28.69 -4.64
CA THR A 199 2.00 -29.05 -3.62
C THR A 199 1.49 -28.68 -2.23
N MET A 200 0.54 -27.74 -2.13
CA MET A 200 -0.01 -27.26 -0.87
C MET A 200 -1.18 -28.13 -0.41
N ARG A 201 -1.07 -28.70 0.80
CA ARG A 201 -2.14 -29.46 1.45
C ARG A 201 -3.01 -28.56 2.29
N VAL A 202 -4.33 -28.68 2.16
CA VAL A 202 -5.27 -28.00 3.07
C VAL A 202 -5.51 -28.84 4.32
N PRO A 203 -5.79 -28.22 5.48
CA PRO A 203 -6.14 -28.95 6.69
C PRO A 203 -7.43 -29.77 6.55
N CYS A 204 -7.58 -30.83 7.34
CA CYS A 204 -8.78 -31.68 7.32
C CYS A 204 -10.09 -30.91 7.55
N CYS A 205 -10.08 -29.82 8.32
CA CYS A 205 -11.27 -29.00 8.55
C CYS A 205 -11.81 -28.33 7.28
N TRP A 206 -11.01 -28.21 6.22
CA TRP A 206 -11.44 -27.66 4.93
C TRP A 206 -12.20 -28.66 4.06
N VAL A 207 -11.90 -29.95 4.18
CA VAL A 207 -12.33 -30.99 3.23
C VAL A 207 -13.85 -31.01 3.06
N LYS A 208 -14.61 -30.78 4.13
CA LYS A 208 -16.09 -30.68 4.11
C LYS A 208 -16.65 -29.62 3.15
N PHE A 209 -15.88 -28.59 2.81
CA PHE A 209 -16.28 -27.51 1.90
C PHE A 209 -15.86 -27.74 0.44
N LEU A 210 -15.02 -28.75 0.20
CA LEU A 210 -14.30 -28.93 -1.07
C LEU A 210 -14.82 -30.11 -1.89
N ALA A 211 -16.03 -30.59 -1.59
CA ALA A 211 -16.69 -31.65 -2.33
C ALA A 211 -17.04 -31.23 -3.76
N PHE A 212 -16.96 -32.16 -4.72
CA PHE A 212 -17.28 -31.95 -6.13
C PHE A 212 -18.63 -32.57 -6.49
N ASN A 213 -19.36 -31.92 -7.40
CA ASN A 213 -20.74 -32.17 -7.78
C ASN A 213 -20.91 -33.38 -8.72
N LYS A 214 -20.41 -34.54 -8.29
CA LYS A 214 -20.63 -35.83 -8.95
C LYS A 214 -20.42 -36.97 -7.96
N ILE A 215 -21.42 -37.84 -7.84
CA ILE A 215 -21.38 -39.00 -6.92
C ILE A 215 -20.33 -40.00 -7.41
N VAL A 216 -19.57 -40.55 -6.48
CA VAL A 216 -18.56 -41.59 -6.76
C VAL A 216 -19.25 -42.93 -7.00
N PRO A 217 -18.87 -43.66 -8.06
CA PRO A 217 -19.37 -45.01 -8.33
C PRO A 217 -18.98 -46.04 -7.25
N ASP A 218 -19.91 -46.95 -6.93
CA ASP A 218 -19.77 -47.94 -5.85
C ASP A 218 -18.65 -48.99 -6.07
N ASP A 219 -18.25 -49.19 -7.33
CA ASP A 219 -17.20 -50.12 -7.73
C ASP A 219 -15.80 -49.68 -7.28
N VAL A 220 -15.55 -48.36 -7.22
CA VAL A 220 -14.25 -47.79 -6.81
C VAL A 220 -14.16 -47.45 -5.32
N LEU A 221 -15.28 -47.49 -4.60
CA LEU A 221 -15.31 -47.16 -3.17
C LEU A 221 -14.68 -48.26 -2.30
N PRO A 222 -13.98 -47.87 -1.21
CA PRO A 222 -13.53 -48.82 -0.20
C PRO A 222 -14.74 -49.50 0.46
N ARG A 223 -14.54 -50.71 0.99
CA ARG A 223 -15.63 -51.55 1.55
C ARG A 223 -16.49 -50.84 2.59
N SER A 224 -15.92 -49.96 3.40
CA SER A 224 -16.61 -49.20 4.44
C SER A 224 -17.59 -48.15 3.90
N LEU A 225 -17.43 -47.72 2.64
CA LEU A 225 -18.21 -46.65 2.03
C LEU A 225 -19.18 -47.13 0.93
N LYS A 226 -19.13 -48.41 0.56
CA LYS A 226 -20.03 -48.98 -0.46
C LYS A 226 -21.50 -48.86 -0.04
N GLY A 227 -22.37 -48.51 -0.99
CA GLY A 227 -23.80 -48.30 -0.76
C GLY A 227 -24.14 -46.95 -0.11
N LYS A 228 -23.14 -46.09 0.14
CA LYS A 228 -23.34 -44.74 0.64
C LYS A 228 -23.19 -43.72 -0.49
N ARG A 229 -23.80 -42.55 -0.32
CA ARG A 229 -23.57 -41.43 -1.24
C ARG A 229 -22.25 -40.75 -0.85
N VAL A 230 -21.26 -40.85 -1.74
CA VAL A 230 -19.90 -40.35 -1.53
C VAL A 230 -19.53 -39.40 -2.67
N TYR A 231 -18.80 -38.36 -2.32
CA TYR A 231 -18.24 -37.38 -3.25
C TYR A 231 -16.71 -37.38 -3.16
N LEU A 232 -16.05 -36.95 -4.24
CA LEU A 232 -14.63 -36.55 -4.14
C LEU A 232 -14.55 -35.17 -3.49
N ALA A 233 -13.58 -34.97 -2.60
CA ALA A 233 -13.26 -33.66 -2.05
C ALA A 233 -11.76 -33.37 -2.17
N SER A 234 -11.39 -32.12 -2.48
CA SER A 234 -9.98 -31.72 -2.59
C SER A 234 -9.27 -31.78 -1.24
N THR A 235 -8.04 -32.29 -1.25
CA THR A 235 -7.08 -32.27 -0.12
C THR A 235 -5.94 -31.28 -0.33
N VAL A 236 -5.91 -30.62 -1.49
CA VAL A 236 -4.93 -29.59 -1.86
C VAL A 236 -5.57 -28.22 -2.05
N LEU A 237 -4.76 -27.16 -2.06
CA LEU A 237 -5.22 -25.78 -2.24
C LEU A 237 -5.81 -25.57 -3.65
N PRO A 238 -7.12 -25.35 -3.81
CA PRO A 238 -7.74 -25.27 -5.13
C PRO A 238 -7.44 -23.94 -5.81
N MET A 239 -6.91 -23.94 -7.05
CA MET A 239 -6.60 -22.70 -7.77
C MET A 239 -7.80 -21.75 -7.94
N GLY A 240 -9.02 -22.28 -8.10
CA GLY A 240 -10.25 -21.49 -8.25
C GLY A 240 -10.83 -20.94 -6.94
N PHE A 241 -10.14 -21.14 -5.81
CA PHE A 241 -10.58 -20.60 -4.52
C PHE A 241 -10.24 -19.12 -4.39
N LEU A 242 -11.15 -18.35 -3.80
CA LEU A 242 -11.06 -16.89 -3.64
C LEU A 242 -9.72 -16.43 -3.04
N ASN A 243 -9.21 -17.13 -2.03
CA ASN A 243 -8.01 -16.74 -1.28
C ASN A 243 -6.76 -17.53 -1.68
N SER A 244 -6.80 -18.32 -2.75
CA SER A 244 -5.64 -19.14 -3.17
C SER A 244 -4.43 -18.31 -3.54
N VAL A 245 -4.60 -17.18 -4.22
CA VAL A 245 -3.50 -16.27 -4.54
C VAL A 245 -2.88 -15.69 -3.27
N SER A 246 -3.69 -15.29 -2.30
CA SER A 246 -3.23 -14.74 -1.01
C SER A 246 -2.39 -15.75 -0.24
N LEU A 247 -2.88 -16.99 -0.12
CA LEU A 247 -2.21 -18.06 0.61
C LEU A 247 -0.96 -18.55 -0.12
N ALA A 248 -1.03 -18.75 -1.44
CA ALA A 248 0.12 -19.22 -2.21
C ALA A 248 1.27 -18.21 -2.24
N GLN A 249 0.96 -16.92 -2.41
CA GLN A 249 1.96 -15.85 -2.30
C GLN A 249 2.59 -15.83 -0.90
N HIS A 250 1.78 -15.99 0.15
CA HIS A 250 2.26 -16.01 1.53
C HIS A 250 3.18 -17.20 1.81
N VAL A 251 2.79 -18.40 1.38
CA VAL A 251 3.62 -19.62 1.48
C VAL A 251 4.98 -19.42 0.83
N HIS A 252 5.03 -18.98 -0.43
CA HIS A 252 6.32 -18.82 -1.11
C HIS A 252 7.19 -17.74 -0.45
N ARG A 253 6.59 -16.62 -0.03
CA ARG A 253 7.34 -15.57 0.69
C ARG A 253 7.90 -16.07 2.02
N ASN A 254 7.19 -16.94 2.74
CA ASN A 254 7.69 -17.57 3.97
C ASN A 254 8.86 -18.54 3.68
N LEU A 255 8.81 -19.32 2.59
CA LEU A 255 9.96 -20.17 2.21
C LEU A 255 11.21 -19.33 1.87
N VAL A 256 11.05 -18.25 1.10
CA VAL A 256 12.16 -17.32 0.80
C VAL A 256 12.66 -16.64 2.09
N ALA A 257 11.76 -16.38 3.03
CA ALA A 257 12.09 -15.78 4.31
C ALA A 257 12.99 -16.64 5.19
N TRP A 258 12.66 -17.92 5.29
CA TRP A 258 13.34 -18.88 6.14
C TRP A 258 14.68 -19.34 5.56
N SER A 259 14.86 -19.18 4.25
CA SER A 259 16.12 -19.41 3.56
C SER A 259 17.31 -18.58 4.08
N ARG A 260 17.11 -17.69 5.06
CA ARG A 260 18.19 -16.96 5.72
C ARG A 260 19.02 -17.78 6.70
N GLY A 261 18.54 -18.96 7.09
CA GLY A 261 19.21 -19.88 8.01
C GLY A 261 19.34 -19.36 9.45
N ASP A 262 19.24 -20.26 10.43
CA ASP A 262 19.56 -20.00 11.85
C ASP A 262 21.08 -20.00 12.13
N PHE A 263 21.93 -19.78 11.11
CA PHE A 263 23.38 -19.85 11.24
C PHE A 263 23.93 -18.53 11.81
N PRO A 264 24.48 -18.52 13.05
CA PRO A 264 24.91 -17.30 13.74
C PRO A 264 26.02 -16.50 13.03
N GLU A 265 26.73 -17.12 12.09
CA GLU A 265 27.85 -16.51 11.35
C GLU A 265 27.45 -15.93 9.99
N ALA A 266 26.24 -16.21 9.48
CA ALA A 266 25.75 -15.77 8.16
C ALA A 266 24.36 -15.10 8.19
N ALA A 267 23.81 -14.83 9.39
CA ALA A 267 22.58 -14.10 9.59
C ALA A 267 22.71 -12.65 9.05
N GLY A 268 22.47 -12.46 7.75
CA GLY A 268 22.50 -11.14 7.12
C GLY A 268 22.78 -11.05 5.63
N GLU A 269 23.21 -12.12 4.94
CA GLU A 269 23.73 -11.93 3.57
C GLU A 269 22.74 -12.13 2.41
N TYR A 270 21.71 -12.97 2.57
CA TYR A 270 20.88 -13.41 1.44
C TYR A 270 19.39 -13.12 1.65
N ASN A 271 18.72 -12.71 0.56
CA ASN A 271 17.29 -12.40 0.52
C ASN A 271 16.85 -11.40 1.59
N ALA A 272 17.62 -10.34 1.88
CA ALA A 272 17.36 -9.35 2.95
C ALA A 272 16.05 -8.54 2.74
N PRO A 273 15.33 -8.05 3.78
CA PRO A 273 13.99 -7.49 3.61
C PRO A 273 14.02 -6.20 2.79
N GLU A 274 15.04 -5.37 2.98
CA GLU A 274 15.26 -4.15 2.20
C GLU A 274 15.55 -4.41 0.72
N GLN A 275 15.90 -5.64 0.33
CA GLN A 275 16.17 -6.05 -1.06
C GLN A 275 14.91 -6.58 -1.77
N GLU A 276 13.80 -6.82 -1.06
CA GLU A 276 12.57 -7.35 -1.65
C GLU A 276 11.90 -6.30 -2.55
N LEU A 277 11.55 -6.62 -3.79
CA LEU A 277 10.70 -5.77 -4.64
C LEU A 277 9.24 -6.10 -4.36
N ARG A 278 8.51 -5.11 -3.83
CA ARG A 278 7.10 -5.28 -3.48
C ARG A 278 6.27 -4.08 -3.87
N LYS A 279 5.00 -4.36 -4.17
CA LYS A 279 4.03 -3.35 -4.56
C LYS A 279 3.66 -2.38 -3.43
N ASP A 280 3.69 -2.83 -2.19
CA ASP A 280 3.30 -2.05 -1.01
C ASP A 280 4.45 -1.29 -0.34
N ARG A 281 5.65 -1.27 -0.94
CA ARG A 281 6.85 -0.59 -0.41
C ARG A 281 7.53 0.27 -1.47
N GLY A 282 8.37 1.21 -1.00
CA GLY A 282 9.25 1.99 -1.87
C GLY A 282 10.25 1.10 -2.62
N PHE A 283 10.71 1.58 -3.77
CA PHE A 283 11.69 0.84 -4.58
C PHE A 283 13.01 0.69 -3.82
N THR A 284 13.67 -0.47 -3.95
CA THR A 284 14.98 -0.71 -3.32
C THR A 284 16.11 -0.23 -4.22
N LEU A 285 17.06 0.50 -3.65
CA LEU A 285 18.28 0.92 -4.35
C LEU A 285 19.41 -0.12 -4.27
N SER A 286 19.17 -1.27 -3.61
CA SER A 286 20.19 -2.31 -3.48
C SER A 286 20.65 -2.84 -4.85
N SER A 287 21.93 -3.23 -4.93
CA SER A 287 22.50 -3.87 -6.13
C SER A 287 21.94 -5.28 -6.36
N ARG A 288 21.44 -5.91 -5.29
CA ARG A 288 20.71 -7.18 -5.34
C ARG A 288 19.27 -6.93 -4.96
N ALA A 289 18.35 -7.30 -5.84
CA ALA A 289 16.93 -7.16 -5.60
C ALA A 289 16.22 -8.48 -5.90
N TRP A 290 15.42 -8.98 -4.97
CA TRP A 290 14.69 -10.23 -5.15
C TRP A 290 13.20 -10.01 -5.09
N ARG A 291 12.43 -10.93 -5.65
CA ARG A 291 10.97 -10.82 -5.74
C ARG A 291 10.32 -12.19 -5.77
N VAL A 292 9.10 -12.23 -5.26
CA VAL A 292 8.24 -13.41 -5.32
C VAL A 292 6.95 -13.05 -6.05
N TYR A 293 6.64 -13.81 -7.11
CA TYR A 293 5.37 -13.72 -7.82
C TYR A 293 4.78 -15.12 -7.91
N LEU A 294 3.86 -15.45 -7.01
CA LEU A 294 3.22 -16.75 -6.92
C LEU A 294 4.24 -17.89 -6.85
N ASP A 295 4.41 -18.64 -7.93
CA ASP A 295 5.31 -19.78 -8.09
C ASP A 295 6.72 -19.40 -8.53
N ASN A 296 6.97 -18.12 -8.83
CA ASN A 296 8.28 -17.62 -9.26
C ASN A 296 9.02 -16.86 -8.15
N TYR A 297 10.28 -17.20 -7.97
CA TYR A 297 11.28 -16.39 -7.27
C TYR A 297 12.26 -15.85 -8.31
N ASP A 298 12.51 -14.54 -8.32
CA ASP A 298 13.50 -13.93 -9.19
C ASP A 298 14.49 -13.10 -8.36
N LEU A 299 15.78 -13.27 -8.63
CA LEU A 299 16.89 -12.49 -8.08
C LEU A 299 17.56 -11.72 -9.22
N LEU A 300 17.56 -10.39 -9.10
CA LEU A 300 18.18 -9.45 -10.02
C LEU A 300 19.47 -8.92 -9.37
N GLU A 301 20.61 -9.15 -10.02
CA GLU A 301 21.93 -8.70 -9.56
C GLU A 301 22.49 -7.69 -10.58
N LYS A 302 22.86 -6.49 -10.11
CA LYS A 302 23.71 -5.56 -10.86
C LYS A 302 25.16 -5.99 -10.65
N VAL A 303 25.83 -6.40 -11.72
CA VAL A 303 27.22 -6.90 -11.65
C VAL A 303 28.11 -6.10 -12.58
N GLU A 304 29.36 -5.89 -12.18
CA GLU A 304 30.37 -5.34 -13.08
C GLU A 304 30.58 -6.27 -14.28
N ALA A 305 30.65 -5.71 -15.48
CA ALA A 305 30.80 -6.51 -16.71
C ALA A 305 32.04 -7.41 -16.71
N THR A 306 33.09 -7.03 -15.98
CA THR A 306 34.32 -7.83 -15.81
C THR A 306 34.13 -9.05 -14.93
N ALA A 307 33.17 -9.02 -14.00
CA ALA A 307 32.86 -10.13 -13.11
C ALA A 307 31.88 -11.15 -13.73
N PHE A 308 31.16 -10.77 -14.80
CA PHE A 308 30.11 -11.59 -15.40
C PHE A 308 30.59 -12.99 -15.81
N ALA A 309 31.74 -13.10 -16.47
CA ALA A 309 32.26 -14.38 -16.97
C ALA A 309 32.52 -15.42 -15.87
N GLN A 310 32.72 -14.98 -14.62
CA GLN A 310 32.90 -15.87 -13.47
C GLN A 310 31.58 -16.26 -12.81
N LEU A 311 30.51 -15.49 -13.07
CA LEU A 311 29.21 -15.63 -12.44
C LEU A 311 28.20 -16.35 -13.33
N GLU A 312 28.32 -16.21 -14.65
CA GLU A 312 27.39 -16.81 -15.62
C GLU A 312 27.22 -18.31 -15.40
N GLY A 313 25.96 -18.77 -15.32
CA GLY A 313 25.64 -20.17 -15.08
C GLY A 313 25.87 -20.68 -13.65
N THR A 314 26.45 -19.88 -12.75
CA THR A 314 26.60 -20.27 -11.35
C THR A 314 25.30 -20.08 -10.57
N VAL A 315 25.15 -20.80 -9.44
CA VAL A 315 23.98 -20.66 -8.57
C VAL A 315 24.22 -19.51 -7.60
N ALA A 316 23.35 -18.50 -7.65
CA ALA A 316 23.43 -17.38 -6.71
C ALA A 316 23.14 -17.86 -5.27
N PRO A 317 23.85 -17.35 -4.24
CA PRO A 317 23.66 -17.77 -2.85
C PRO A 317 22.21 -17.69 -2.35
N GLY A 318 21.47 -16.62 -2.65
CA GLY A 318 20.06 -16.49 -2.28
C GLY A 318 19.14 -17.50 -2.96
N ALA A 319 19.47 -17.93 -4.18
CA ALA A 319 18.76 -19.01 -4.86
C ALA A 319 19.14 -20.38 -4.30
N LEU A 320 20.41 -20.60 -3.94
CA LEU A 320 20.86 -21.82 -3.28
C LEU A 320 20.17 -22.01 -1.92
N ALA A 321 20.10 -20.94 -1.14
CA ALA A 321 19.44 -20.96 0.15
C ALA A 321 17.94 -21.32 0.03
N LEU A 322 17.24 -20.73 -0.96
CA LEU A 322 15.86 -21.11 -1.25
C LEU A 322 15.71 -22.57 -1.69
N ARG A 323 16.69 -23.12 -2.43
CA ARG A 323 16.66 -24.53 -2.83
C ARG A 323 16.75 -25.48 -1.63
N HIS A 324 17.47 -25.12 -0.57
CA HIS A 324 17.49 -25.89 0.67
C HIS A 324 16.11 -25.91 1.34
N GLU A 325 15.40 -24.78 1.36
CA GLU A 325 14.01 -24.73 1.84
C GLU A 325 13.07 -25.56 0.97
N TYR A 326 13.23 -25.51 -0.35
CA TYR A 326 12.45 -26.38 -1.24
C TYR A 326 12.73 -27.86 -1.01
N GLU A 327 13.98 -28.25 -0.77
CA GLU A 327 14.32 -29.63 -0.45
C GLU A 327 13.71 -30.06 0.89
N HIS A 328 13.80 -29.20 1.91
CA HIS A 328 13.22 -29.45 3.23
C HIS A 328 11.69 -29.67 3.17
N TRP A 329 10.99 -28.86 2.39
CA TRP A 329 9.53 -28.90 2.25
C TRP A 329 9.05 -29.75 1.05
N GLU A 330 9.94 -30.50 0.39
CA GLU A 330 9.65 -31.30 -0.81
C GLU A 330 8.94 -30.50 -1.93
N VAL A 331 9.29 -29.23 -2.11
CA VAL A 331 8.73 -28.35 -3.14
C VAL A 331 9.37 -28.65 -4.50
N PRO A 332 8.62 -29.14 -5.51
CA PRO A 332 9.18 -29.54 -6.79
C PRO A 332 9.57 -28.33 -7.66
N ARG A 333 10.82 -28.30 -8.12
CA ARG A 333 11.33 -27.25 -9.01
C ARG A 333 11.08 -27.58 -10.48
N ASN A 334 10.82 -26.56 -11.27
CA ASN A 334 10.77 -26.65 -12.73
C ASN A 334 12.14 -26.37 -13.34
N LEU A 335 12.95 -27.42 -13.48
CA LEU A 335 14.33 -27.31 -13.96
C LEU A 335 14.45 -26.71 -15.38
N LYS A 336 13.44 -26.88 -16.23
CA LYS A 336 13.45 -26.31 -17.60
C LYS A 336 13.28 -24.79 -17.61
N LYS A 337 12.65 -24.23 -16.58
CA LYS A 337 12.41 -22.79 -16.44
C LYS A 337 13.36 -22.12 -15.44
N ALA A 338 14.13 -22.90 -14.68
CA ALA A 338 15.11 -22.36 -13.76
C ALA A 338 16.18 -21.59 -14.54
N VAL A 339 16.53 -20.40 -14.06
CA VAL A 339 17.56 -19.54 -14.65
C VAL A 339 18.69 -19.40 -13.65
N GLN A 340 19.92 -19.65 -14.07
CA GLN A 340 21.10 -19.56 -13.22
C GLN A 340 22.01 -18.46 -13.76
N ARG A 341 21.98 -17.30 -13.12
CA ARG A 341 22.79 -16.13 -13.46
C ARG A 341 22.96 -15.91 -14.96
N SER A 342 21.84 -15.71 -15.64
CA SER A 342 21.82 -15.40 -17.07
C SER A 342 21.67 -13.90 -17.31
N SER A 343 22.35 -13.37 -18.34
CA SER A 343 22.09 -12.01 -18.83
C SER A 343 20.81 -11.94 -19.67
N LYS A 344 20.31 -13.08 -20.18
CA LYS A 344 19.09 -13.13 -21.00
C LYS A 344 18.11 -14.16 -20.46
N CYS A 345 16.89 -13.73 -20.15
CA CYS A 345 15.86 -14.64 -19.68
C CYS A 345 14.45 -14.09 -19.91
N GLU A 346 13.46 -14.98 -19.82
CA GLU A 346 12.06 -14.58 -19.67
C GLU A 346 11.72 -14.45 -18.17
N MET A 347 11.10 -13.34 -17.76
CA MET A 347 10.68 -13.11 -16.38
C MET A 347 9.30 -12.43 -16.33
N GLN A 348 8.32 -13.05 -15.66
CA GLN A 348 6.94 -12.57 -15.54
C GLN A 348 6.32 -12.13 -16.89
N GLY A 349 6.60 -12.87 -17.95
CA GLY A 349 6.13 -12.58 -19.30
C GLY A 349 6.89 -11.47 -20.04
N ALA A 350 7.95 -10.91 -19.49
CA ALA A 350 8.87 -10.04 -20.21
C ALA A 350 10.09 -10.81 -20.71
N THR A 351 10.69 -10.34 -21.80
CA THR A 351 12.05 -10.71 -22.19
C THR A 351 12.99 -9.66 -21.60
N VAL A 352 14.02 -10.13 -20.88
CA VAL A 352 15.06 -9.27 -20.29
C VAL A 352 16.37 -9.52 -21.02
N ASP A 353 17.01 -8.45 -21.47
CA ASP A 353 18.36 -8.45 -22.03
C ASP A 353 19.24 -7.56 -21.14
N GLY A 354 19.96 -8.20 -20.22
CA GLY A 354 20.79 -7.56 -19.22
C GLY A 354 22.15 -7.06 -19.74
N ASP A 355 22.58 -7.52 -20.92
CA ASP A 355 23.75 -6.96 -21.60
C ASP A 355 23.38 -5.57 -22.15
N LEU A 356 22.26 -5.49 -22.87
CA LEU A 356 21.70 -4.22 -23.36
C LEU A 356 21.12 -3.36 -22.24
N GLY A 357 20.72 -3.97 -21.12
CA GLY A 357 20.07 -3.30 -20.00
C GLY A 357 18.62 -2.91 -20.32
N VAL A 358 17.87 -3.79 -20.99
CA VAL A 358 16.48 -3.52 -21.39
C VAL A 358 15.54 -4.66 -20.97
N ALA A 359 14.27 -4.32 -20.77
CA ALA A 359 13.18 -5.29 -20.63
C ALA A 359 12.02 -4.89 -21.55
N TYR A 360 11.39 -5.86 -22.21
CA TYR A 360 10.34 -5.61 -23.19
C TYR A 360 9.32 -6.76 -23.24
N PRO A 361 8.13 -6.56 -23.84
CA PRO A 361 7.12 -7.60 -23.93
C PRO A 361 7.67 -8.82 -24.67
N ARG A 362 7.33 -10.02 -24.19
CA ARG A 362 7.64 -11.26 -24.92
C ARG A 362 7.20 -11.19 -26.37
N GLU A 363 8.11 -11.54 -27.27
CA GLU A 363 8.00 -11.43 -28.73
C GLU A 363 6.73 -12.09 -29.27
N ALA A 364 6.43 -13.32 -28.81
CA ALA A 364 5.23 -14.05 -29.21
C ALA A 364 3.93 -13.32 -28.84
N LYS A 365 3.87 -12.68 -27.66
CA LYS A 365 2.69 -11.89 -27.26
C LYS A 365 2.61 -10.60 -28.06
N LEU A 366 3.75 -9.96 -28.33
CA LEU A 366 3.83 -8.75 -29.14
C LEU A 366 3.30 -9.00 -30.56
N ALA A 367 3.79 -10.05 -31.23
CA ALA A 367 3.34 -10.44 -32.56
C ALA A 367 1.84 -10.77 -32.60
N LYS A 368 1.35 -11.54 -31.62
CA LYS A 368 -0.09 -11.86 -31.47
C LYS A 368 -0.94 -10.60 -31.40
N TYR A 369 -0.63 -9.68 -30.49
CA TYR A 369 -1.46 -8.49 -30.29
C TYR A 369 -1.29 -7.45 -31.40
N PHE A 370 -0.13 -7.40 -32.05
CA PHE A 370 0.05 -6.63 -33.29
C PHE A 370 -0.94 -7.10 -34.36
N ALA A 371 -0.98 -8.40 -34.65
CA ALA A 371 -1.84 -8.98 -35.67
C ALA A 371 -3.33 -8.74 -35.36
N LEU A 372 -3.75 -9.01 -34.12
CA LEU A 372 -5.14 -8.78 -33.68
C LEU A 372 -5.56 -7.31 -33.76
N ALA A 373 -4.68 -6.39 -33.35
CA ALA A 373 -4.94 -4.96 -33.40
C ALA A 373 -5.04 -4.46 -34.85
N LEU A 374 -4.16 -4.93 -35.75
CA LEU A 374 -4.20 -4.58 -37.16
C LEU A 374 -5.49 -5.09 -37.82
N GLN A 375 -5.88 -6.33 -37.52
CA GLN A 375 -7.14 -6.89 -38.00
C GLN A 375 -8.35 -6.09 -37.50
N LEU A 376 -8.36 -5.71 -36.22
CA LEU A 376 -9.44 -4.90 -35.62
C LEU A 376 -9.50 -3.49 -36.22
N ALA A 377 -8.36 -2.86 -36.49
CA ALA A 377 -8.29 -1.56 -37.15
C ALA A 377 -8.77 -1.60 -38.61
N ASN A 378 -8.64 -2.76 -39.27
CA ASN A 378 -9.16 -2.99 -40.61
C ASN A 378 -10.64 -3.38 -40.62
N ALA A 379 -11.16 -3.91 -39.51
CA ALA A 379 -12.57 -4.28 -39.39
C ALA A 379 -13.48 -3.02 -39.33
N ARG A 380 -14.52 -3.00 -40.18
CA ARG A 380 -15.53 -1.92 -40.17
C ARG A 380 -16.44 -1.96 -38.93
N LYS A 381 -16.52 -3.11 -38.26
CA LYS A 381 -17.35 -3.36 -37.10
C LYS A 381 -16.64 -4.32 -36.14
N GLY A 382 -16.92 -4.21 -34.85
CA GLY A 382 -16.32 -5.07 -33.83
C GLY A 382 -17.25 -5.26 -32.64
N THR A 383 -17.06 -6.35 -31.92
CA THR A 383 -17.73 -6.61 -30.64
C THR A 383 -16.93 -6.05 -29.48
N ARG A 384 -17.59 -5.84 -28.34
CA ARG A 384 -16.92 -5.48 -27.08
C ARG A 384 -15.78 -6.44 -26.74
N LYS A 385 -15.99 -7.75 -26.90
CA LYS A 385 -15.00 -8.80 -26.60
C LYS A 385 -13.74 -8.65 -27.46
N GLN A 386 -13.89 -8.40 -28.76
CA GLN A 386 -12.75 -8.18 -29.66
C GLN A 386 -11.93 -6.95 -29.24
N TRP A 387 -12.61 -5.84 -28.93
CA TRP A 387 -11.94 -4.63 -28.42
C TRP A 387 -11.24 -4.87 -27.09
N GLN A 388 -11.88 -5.55 -26.13
CA GLN A 388 -11.28 -5.85 -24.84
C GLN A 388 -10.04 -6.75 -24.96
N VAL A 389 -10.07 -7.79 -25.80
CA VAL A 389 -8.91 -8.67 -26.05
C VAL A 389 -7.75 -7.88 -26.64
N VAL A 390 -7.99 -7.09 -27.69
CA VAL A 390 -6.94 -6.27 -28.32
C VAL A 390 -6.38 -5.26 -27.32
N CYS A 391 -7.24 -4.45 -26.71
CA CYS A 391 -6.81 -3.38 -25.83
C CYS A 391 -6.18 -3.89 -24.54
N GLY A 392 -6.61 -5.04 -24.00
CA GLY A 392 -5.94 -5.72 -22.89
C GLY A 392 -4.50 -6.13 -23.25
N GLY A 393 -4.31 -6.63 -24.48
CA GLY A 393 -2.97 -6.88 -25.03
C GLY A 393 -2.11 -5.63 -25.17
N LEU A 394 -2.68 -4.53 -25.67
CA LEU A 394 -1.98 -3.25 -25.78
C LEU A 394 -1.65 -2.64 -24.40
N VAL A 395 -2.50 -2.86 -23.39
CA VAL A 395 -2.23 -2.49 -21.99
C VAL A 395 -1.04 -3.27 -21.44
N TYR A 396 -0.99 -4.59 -21.66
CA TYR A 396 0.16 -5.41 -21.31
C TYR A 396 1.45 -4.89 -21.95
N VAL A 397 1.42 -4.55 -23.25
CA VAL A 397 2.58 -3.96 -23.94
C VAL A 397 2.96 -2.61 -23.35
N SER A 398 1.97 -1.79 -23.01
CA SER A 398 2.20 -0.46 -22.41
C SER A 398 2.78 -0.52 -21.00
N MET A 399 2.77 -1.66 -20.31
CA MET A 399 3.41 -1.80 -19.00
C MET A 399 4.92 -1.49 -19.05
N PHE A 400 5.56 -1.70 -20.21
CA PHE A 400 6.98 -1.43 -20.43
C PHE A 400 7.26 0.03 -20.83
N ARG A 401 6.23 0.76 -21.27
CA ARG A 401 6.30 2.19 -21.59
C ARG A 401 4.94 2.83 -21.43
N ARG A 402 4.58 3.16 -20.18
CA ARG A 402 3.24 3.63 -19.79
C ARG A 402 2.71 4.80 -20.62
N PRO A 403 3.51 5.81 -21.03
CA PRO A 403 3.02 6.93 -21.84
C PRO A 403 2.30 6.53 -23.14
N LEU A 404 2.54 5.33 -23.66
CA LEU A 404 1.85 4.81 -24.85
C LEU A 404 0.32 4.75 -24.68
N LEU A 405 -0.19 4.55 -23.45
CA LEU A 405 -1.64 4.53 -23.17
C LEU A 405 -2.34 5.84 -23.54
N GLY A 406 -1.62 6.97 -23.53
CA GLY A 406 -2.16 8.27 -23.90
C GLY A 406 -2.59 8.38 -25.37
N SER A 407 -2.29 7.37 -26.20
CA SER A 407 -2.68 7.31 -27.60
C SER A 407 -3.97 6.53 -27.89
N LEU A 408 -4.66 6.02 -26.86
CA LEU A 408 -5.87 5.18 -26.99
C LEU A 408 -7.14 5.83 -26.41
N ASN A 409 -7.21 7.15 -26.34
CA ASN A 409 -8.30 7.88 -25.64
C ASN A 409 -9.69 7.65 -26.23
N SER A 410 -9.82 7.62 -27.55
CA SER A 410 -11.08 7.40 -28.26
C SER A 410 -11.47 5.92 -28.23
N VAL A 411 -10.48 5.02 -28.26
CA VAL A 411 -10.68 3.58 -28.09
C VAL A 411 -11.32 3.27 -26.73
N TRP A 412 -10.87 3.88 -25.63
CA TRP A 412 -11.48 3.68 -24.31
C TRP A 412 -12.94 4.16 -24.27
N ARG A 413 -13.22 5.36 -24.80
CA ARG A 413 -14.59 5.87 -24.93
C ARG A 413 -15.47 4.95 -25.78
N HIS A 414 -14.91 4.34 -26.83
CA HIS A 414 -15.65 3.39 -27.66
C HIS A 414 -15.98 2.10 -26.90
N ILE A 415 -15.03 1.52 -26.14
CA ILE A 415 -15.29 0.35 -25.29
C ILE A 415 -16.38 0.65 -24.25
N GLU A 416 -16.33 1.82 -23.61
CA GLU A 416 -17.35 2.25 -22.64
C GLU A 416 -18.74 2.39 -23.28
N SER A 417 -18.81 2.73 -24.58
CA SER A 417 -20.10 2.82 -25.28
C SER A 417 -20.86 1.49 -25.36
N PHE A 418 -20.21 0.34 -25.15
CA PHE A 418 -20.88 -0.98 -25.11
C PHE A 418 -21.49 -1.31 -23.74
N ARG A 419 -21.36 -0.43 -22.74
CA ARG A 419 -21.77 -0.73 -21.36
C ARG A 419 -23.24 -1.13 -21.24
N ASP A 420 -24.13 -0.43 -21.93
CA ASP A 420 -25.57 -0.64 -21.85
C ASP A 420 -26.06 -1.76 -22.80
N VAL A 421 -25.24 -2.13 -23.78
CA VAL A 421 -25.56 -3.10 -24.85
C VAL A 421 -24.32 -3.98 -25.14
N PRO A 422 -23.95 -4.92 -24.23
CA PRO A 422 -22.65 -5.58 -24.26
C PRO A 422 -22.40 -6.51 -25.47
N ASP A 423 -23.47 -7.12 -25.98
CA ASP A 423 -23.43 -8.11 -27.05
C ASP A 423 -23.63 -7.50 -28.45
N GLU A 424 -23.80 -6.17 -28.54
CA GLU A 424 -23.98 -5.49 -29.82
C GLU A 424 -22.67 -5.45 -30.63
N VAL A 425 -22.78 -5.62 -31.94
CA VAL A 425 -21.69 -5.35 -32.88
C VAL A 425 -21.78 -3.90 -33.32
N LYS A 426 -20.81 -3.06 -32.94
CA LYS A 426 -20.81 -1.63 -33.29
C LYS A 426 -19.87 -1.33 -34.45
N ILE A 427 -20.17 -0.26 -35.17
CA ILE A 427 -19.28 0.29 -36.20
C ILE A 427 -18.02 0.82 -35.51
N THR A 428 -16.87 0.48 -36.06
CA THR A 428 -15.57 0.96 -35.59
C THR A 428 -15.37 2.43 -35.99
N PRO A 429 -15.29 3.40 -35.06
CA PRO A 429 -15.08 4.81 -35.39
C PRO A 429 -13.72 5.04 -36.04
N LEU A 430 -13.64 6.02 -36.96
CA LEU A 430 -12.39 6.34 -37.65
C LEU A 430 -11.26 6.70 -36.67
N ASP A 431 -11.57 7.49 -35.64
CA ASP A 431 -10.60 7.90 -34.62
C ASP A 431 -10.00 6.69 -33.89
N CYS A 432 -10.81 5.67 -33.59
CA CYS A 432 -10.34 4.44 -32.94
C CYS A 432 -9.36 3.67 -33.86
N ARG A 433 -9.63 3.62 -35.17
CA ARG A 433 -8.74 2.98 -36.14
C ARG A 433 -7.40 3.72 -36.21
N LEU A 434 -7.45 5.04 -36.29
CA LEU A 434 -6.25 5.88 -36.33
C LEU A 434 -5.43 5.76 -35.04
N GLU A 435 -6.07 5.72 -33.87
CA GLU A 435 -5.40 5.49 -32.59
C GLU A 435 -4.71 4.13 -32.53
N ILE A 436 -5.38 3.06 -32.94
CA ILE A 436 -4.76 1.72 -32.99
C ILE A 436 -3.56 1.70 -33.96
N LEU A 437 -3.71 2.23 -35.18
CA LEU A 437 -2.61 2.25 -36.16
C LEU A 437 -1.42 3.09 -35.66
N ARG A 438 -1.68 4.24 -35.01
CA ARG A 438 -0.64 5.05 -34.37
C ARG A 438 0.04 4.30 -33.23
N PHE A 439 -0.72 3.62 -32.38
CA PHE A 439 -0.18 2.80 -31.30
C PHE A 439 0.74 1.71 -31.86
N LEU A 440 0.32 1.01 -32.91
CA LEU A 440 1.12 -0.02 -33.59
C LEU A 440 2.45 0.54 -34.11
N GLY A 441 2.43 1.74 -34.71
CA GLY A 441 3.65 2.42 -35.14
C GLY A 441 4.60 2.81 -33.99
N MET A 442 4.09 2.92 -32.76
CA MET A 442 4.88 3.25 -31.56
C MET A 442 5.36 2.03 -30.77
N LEU A 443 4.98 0.81 -31.15
CA LEU A 443 5.39 -0.42 -30.46
C LEU A 443 6.91 -0.58 -30.26
N PRO A 444 7.80 -0.14 -31.17
CA PRO A 444 9.24 -0.18 -30.92
C PRO A 444 9.69 0.61 -29.68
N LEU A 445 8.84 1.50 -29.14
CA LEU A 445 9.08 2.26 -27.92
C LEU A 445 8.61 1.53 -26.65
N ALA A 446 7.90 0.41 -26.78
CA ALA A 446 7.35 -0.37 -25.68
C ALA A 446 8.43 -1.22 -24.99
N ARG A 447 9.44 -0.56 -24.44
CA ARG A 447 10.56 -1.17 -23.71
C ARG A 447 10.96 -0.30 -22.53
N MET A 448 11.42 -0.96 -21.46
CA MET A 448 12.16 -0.35 -20.37
C MET A 448 13.65 -0.35 -20.72
N ASP A 449 14.32 0.75 -20.41
CA ASP A 449 15.75 0.93 -20.62
C ASP A 449 16.39 1.30 -19.28
N PHE A 450 17.02 0.32 -18.64
CA PHE A 450 17.62 0.47 -17.31
C PHE A 450 18.89 1.32 -17.35
N ARG A 451 19.44 1.62 -18.53
CA ARG A 451 20.57 2.56 -18.68
C ARG A 451 20.10 4.00 -18.86
N LEU A 452 18.79 4.23 -18.94
CA LEU A 452 18.23 5.57 -18.98
C LEU A 452 18.33 6.22 -17.59
N GLY A 453 19.31 7.10 -17.43
CA GLY A 453 19.47 7.85 -16.18
C GLY A 453 18.34 8.86 -15.96
N VAL A 454 18.13 9.23 -14.70
CA VAL A 454 17.22 10.32 -14.34
C VAL A 454 17.85 11.66 -14.69
N HIS A 455 17.10 12.49 -15.41
CA HIS A 455 17.52 13.84 -15.76
C HIS A 455 17.42 14.77 -14.53
N PRO A 456 18.39 15.66 -14.26
CA PRO A 456 18.36 16.54 -13.09
C PRO A 456 17.23 17.59 -13.16
N ILE A 457 16.81 17.96 -14.37
CA ILE A 457 15.66 18.86 -14.55
C ILE A 457 14.36 18.07 -14.39
N VAL A 458 13.59 18.45 -13.38
CA VAL A 458 12.20 18.04 -13.18
C VAL A 458 11.29 19.06 -13.87
N THR A 459 10.34 18.58 -14.65
CA THR A 459 9.32 19.43 -15.27
C THR A 459 7.97 19.18 -14.62
N CYS A 460 7.12 20.20 -14.61
CA CYS A 460 5.71 20.04 -14.32
C CYS A 460 4.88 20.68 -15.41
N SER A 461 3.81 19.98 -15.79
CA SER A 461 2.81 20.47 -16.72
C SER A 461 1.47 20.65 -16.03
N ASP A 462 0.71 21.65 -16.45
CA ASP A 462 -0.69 21.78 -16.07
C ASP A 462 -1.51 20.64 -16.67
N ALA A 463 -2.32 19.98 -15.84
CA ALA A 463 -3.24 18.92 -16.24
C ALA A 463 -4.65 19.44 -16.55
N SER A 464 -4.85 20.77 -16.61
CA SER A 464 -6.15 21.35 -16.94
C SER A 464 -6.57 21.05 -18.38
N THR A 465 -7.88 20.99 -18.60
CA THR A 465 -8.46 20.77 -19.94
C THR A 465 -8.61 22.06 -20.74
N THR A 466 -8.27 23.23 -20.16
CA THR A 466 -8.59 24.56 -20.69
C THR A 466 -7.37 25.47 -20.87
N GLY A 467 -6.21 25.10 -20.34
CA GLY A 467 -4.95 25.84 -20.47
C GLY A 467 -3.76 24.89 -20.41
N GLY A 468 -2.56 25.44 -20.60
CA GLY A 468 -1.32 24.67 -20.42
C GLY A 468 -0.19 25.58 -19.98
N GLY A 469 0.55 25.14 -18.97
CA GLY A 469 1.81 25.74 -18.54
C GLY A 469 2.82 24.64 -18.31
N ILE A 470 4.06 24.86 -18.75
CA ILE A 470 5.19 23.97 -18.45
C ILE A 470 6.18 24.77 -17.63
N CYS A 471 6.56 24.22 -16.48
CA CYS A 471 7.68 24.74 -15.71
C CYS A 471 8.79 23.71 -15.65
N ALA A 472 10.02 24.18 -15.48
CA ALA A 472 11.20 23.35 -15.37
C ALA A 472 12.05 23.80 -14.18
N SER A 473 12.63 22.85 -13.45
CA SER A 473 13.60 23.18 -12.41
C SER A 473 14.94 23.57 -13.03
N TRP A 474 15.61 24.58 -12.50
CA TRP A 474 16.98 24.93 -12.90
C TRP A 474 18.03 24.58 -11.84
N THR A 475 17.64 24.47 -10.57
CA THR A 475 18.49 23.94 -9.49
C THR A 475 17.68 23.42 -8.31
N THR A 476 18.36 22.81 -7.35
CA THR A 476 17.78 22.42 -6.06
C THR A 476 17.90 23.53 -5.03
N THR A 477 16.91 23.65 -4.17
CA THR A 477 16.99 24.55 -3.02
C THR A 477 17.79 23.89 -1.88
N ALA A 478 18.12 24.66 -0.83
CA ALA A 478 18.73 24.08 0.38
C ALA A 478 17.86 22.98 1.02
N VAL A 479 16.53 23.12 0.93
CA VAL A 479 15.60 22.09 1.41
C VAL A 479 15.64 20.86 0.51
N GLY A 480 15.65 21.04 -0.80
CA GLY A 480 15.83 19.96 -1.76
C GLY A 480 17.13 19.19 -1.53
N ALA A 481 18.24 19.88 -1.28
CA ALA A 481 19.52 19.27 -0.95
C ALA A 481 19.49 18.50 0.39
N SER A 482 18.80 19.01 1.40
CA SER A 482 18.60 18.31 2.68
C SER A 482 17.82 17.01 2.50
N ILE A 483 16.76 17.02 1.69
CA ILE A 483 15.97 15.82 1.37
C ILE A 483 16.82 14.83 0.57
N ALA A 484 17.57 15.34 -0.43
CA ALA A 484 18.47 14.52 -1.24
C ALA A 484 19.49 13.78 -0.37
N ALA A 485 19.99 14.39 0.71
CA ALA A 485 20.95 13.75 1.62
C ALA A 485 20.34 12.69 2.57
N GLY A 486 19.04 12.38 2.48
CA GLY A 486 18.41 11.34 3.30
C GLY A 486 18.52 9.95 2.67
N ASP A 487 18.58 8.91 3.51
CA ASP A 487 18.70 7.52 3.06
C ASP A 487 17.41 7.01 2.41
N MET A 488 17.56 6.02 1.54
CA MET A 488 16.49 5.30 0.87
C MET A 488 16.50 3.82 1.24
N ARG A 489 15.39 3.14 0.96
CA ARG A 489 15.28 1.69 1.12
C ARG A 489 16.32 0.97 0.25
N GLY A 490 17.01 0.00 0.83
CA GLY A 490 18.10 -0.73 0.18
C GLY A 490 19.50 -0.13 0.45
N GLU A 491 19.58 1.09 0.98
CA GLU A 491 20.84 1.70 1.47
C GLU A 491 21.06 1.46 2.97
N VAL A 492 19.97 1.21 3.71
CA VAL A 492 19.97 0.90 5.14
C VAL A 492 19.25 -0.42 5.41
N PRO A 493 19.69 -1.20 6.43
CA PRO A 493 18.98 -2.42 6.83
C PRO A 493 17.53 -2.13 7.24
N GLU A 494 16.60 -2.98 6.82
CA GLU A 494 15.20 -2.91 7.22
C GLU A 494 14.90 -4.00 8.25
N ALA A 495 14.47 -3.61 9.46
CA ALA A 495 13.99 -4.57 10.45
C ALA A 495 12.80 -5.34 9.87
N ARG A 496 12.85 -6.67 9.96
CA ARG A 496 11.79 -7.52 9.41
C ARG A 496 10.59 -7.54 10.36
N ILE A 497 9.76 -6.51 10.28
CA ILE A 497 8.43 -6.54 10.88
C ILE A 497 7.53 -7.30 9.91
N GLU A 498 7.53 -8.64 10.03
CA GLU A 498 6.62 -9.47 9.23
C GLU A 498 5.19 -8.96 9.40
N GLY A 499 4.51 -8.71 8.28
CA GLY A 499 3.13 -8.25 8.32
C GLY A 499 2.86 -6.77 8.61
N GLY A 500 3.83 -6.04 9.18
CA GLY A 500 3.63 -4.66 9.66
C GLY A 500 2.54 -4.55 10.73
N ILE A 501 2.08 -3.32 11.01
CA ILE A 501 1.06 -3.08 12.05
C ILE A 501 -0.24 -2.47 11.51
N LEU A 502 -1.32 -2.70 12.25
CA LEU A 502 -2.58 -1.97 12.13
C LEU A 502 -2.67 -0.90 13.22
N ALA A 503 -2.86 0.36 12.84
CA ALA A 503 -3.17 1.44 13.76
C ALA A 503 -4.67 1.74 13.76
N ILE A 504 -5.28 1.82 14.94
CA ILE A 504 -6.70 2.15 15.12
C ILE A 504 -6.79 3.41 16.01
N GLY A 505 -7.22 4.53 15.43
CA GLY A 505 -7.48 5.76 16.16
C GLY A 505 -8.96 5.85 16.54
N LEU A 506 -9.27 5.76 17.84
CA LEU A 506 -10.59 6.03 18.40
C LEU A 506 -10.62 7.46 18.93
N PHE A 507 -11.59 8.28 18.50
CA PHE A 507 -11.55 9.72 18.76
C PHE A 507 -10.23 10.32 18.23
N ASP A 508 -9.89 9.92 17.00
CA ASP A 508 -8.56 10.06 16.42
C ASP A 508 -8.10 11.52 16.25
N GLY A 509 -9.06 12.46 16.22
CA GLY A 509 -8.82 13.86 15.98
C GLY A 509 -8.13 14.06 14.64
N ILE A 510 -6.91 14.59 14.70
CA ILE A 510 -6.09 14.82 13.52
C ILE A 510 -5.04 13.71 13.28
N GLY A 511 -5.19 12.51 13.86
CA GLY A 511 -4.30 11.38 13.56
C GLY A 511 -2.91 11.47 14.19
N ALA A 512 -2.81 12.04 15.40
CA ALA A 512 -1.53 12.19 16.10
C ALA A 512 -0.77 10.87 16.31
N LEU A 513 -1.52 9.77 16.56
CA LEU A 513 -0.98 8.41 16.65
C LEU A 513 -0.26 8.02 15.35
N ARG A 514 -0.91 8.24 14.20
CA ARG A 514 -0.37 7.90 12.89
C ARG A 514 0.90 8.69 12.58
N VAL A 515 0.94 9.98 12.91
CA VAL A 515 2.14 10.83 12.77
C VAL A 515 3.27 10.33 13.69
N ALA A 516 2.94 9.93 14.91
CA ALA A 516 3.93 9.42 15.86
C ALA A 516 4.58 8.12 15.37
N LEU A 517 3.80 7.22 14.77
CA LEU A 517 4.28 5.98 14.13
C LEU A 517 5.21 6.24 12.94
N GLU A 518 4.92 7.26 12.11
CA GLU A 518 5.83 7.70 11.05
C GLU A 518 7.13 8.25 11.62
N LEU A 519 7.04 9.05 12.69
CA LEU A 519 8.20 9.64 13.34
C LEU A 519 9.14 8.57 13.90
N VAL A 520 8.62 7.47 14.45
CA VAL A 520 9.46 6.35 14.93
C VAL A 520 9.91 5.38 13.83
N ASN A 521 9.45 5.56 12.59
CA ASN A 521 9.70 4.72 11.41
C ASN A 521 9.11 3.30 11.50
N ILE A 522 7.86 3.20 11.93
CA ILE A 522 7.12 1.93 11.97
C ILE A 522 6.28 1.75 10.69
N PRO A 523 6.35 0.59 10.02
CA PRO A 523 5.56 0.30 8.84
C PRO A 523 4.10 0.03 9.20
N VAL A 524 3.26 1.03 8.97
CA VAL A 524 1.81 0.94 9.15
C VAL A 524 1.18 0.43 7.85
N VAL A 525 0.64 -0.80 7.90
CA VAL A 525 0.00 -1.46 6.75
C VAL A 525 -1.48 -1.11 6.67
N GLY A 526 -2.11 -0.89 7.83
CA GLY A 526 -3.50 -0.47 7.93
C GLY A 526 -3.67 0.69 8.90
N TYR A 527 -4.59 1.60 8.57
CA TYR A 527 -4.99 2.69 9.47
C TYR A 527 -6.50 2.84 9.46
N VAL A 528 -7.11 2.65 10.62
CA VAL A 528 -8.52 2.90 10.90
C VAL A 528 -8.63 4.17 11.72
N SER A 529 -9.51 5.09 11.33
CA SER A 529 -9.72 6.37 12.00
C SER A 529 -11.21 6.59 12.25
N VAL A 530 -11.57 6.66 13.53
CA VAL A 530 -12.94 6.88 13.99
C VAL A 530 -13.04 8.30 14.55
N GLU A 531 -13.62 9.20 13.78
CA GLU A 531 -13.66 10.63 14.10
C GLU A 531 -14.93 11.30 13.58
N ARG A 532 -15.67 11.91 14.50
CA ARG A 532 -16.96 12.57 14.23
C ARG A 532 -16.79 14.00 13.71
N HIS A 533 -15.72 14.69 14.10
CA HIS A 533 -15.47 16.08 13.72
C HIS A 533 -14.98 16.16 12.27
N GLU A 534 -15.85 16.58 11.36
CA GLU A 534 -15.56 16.64 9.92
C GLU A 534 -14.22 17.34 9.58
N PRO A 535 -13.89 18.53 10.11
CA PRO A 535 -12.60 19.15 9.80
C PRO A 535 -11.39 18.34 10.25
N ALA A 536 -11.51 17.54 11.31
CA ALA A 536 -10.43 16.68 11.81
C ALA A 536 -10.26 15.46 10.89
N ARG A 537 -11.37 14.79 10.56
CA ARG A 537 -11.40 13.71 9.56
C ARG A 537 -10.80 14.15 8.23
N ARG A 538 -11.13 15.35 7.74
CA ARG A 538 -10.55 15.90 6.50
C ARG A 538 -9.04 16.09 6.56
N VAL A 539 -8.46 16.38 7.73
CA VAL A 539 -6.99 16.42 7.90
C VAL A 539 -6.41 15.02 7.74
N VAL A 540 -7.02 14.01 8.37
CA VAL A 540 -6.59 12.61 8.25
C VAL A 540 -6.70 12.13 6.80
N GLU A 541 -7.85 12.32 6.14
CA GLU A 541 -8.08 11.96 4.73
C GLU A 541 -7.09 12.64 3.78
N ALA A 542 -6.73 13.90 4.06
CA ALA A 542 -5.80 14.67 3.24
C ALA A 542 -4.36 14.16 3.33
N ASN A 543 -3.95 13.64 4.49
CA ASN A 543 -2.61 13.12 4.73
C ASN A 543 -2.49 11.60 4.47
N TYR A 544 -3.58 10.84 4.63
CA TYR A 544 -3.58 9.38 4.55
C TYR A 544 -4.70 8.84 3.67
N PRO A 545 -4.57 8.83 2.33
CA PRO A 545 -5.66 8.49 1.40
C PRO A 545 -6.24 7.06 1.52
N ASN A 546 -5.51 6.11 2.13
CA ASN A 546 -5.92 4.71 2.26
C ASN A 546 -6.55 4.39 3.62
N VAL A 547 -6.71 5.40 4.49
CA VAL A 547 -7.35 5.26 5.80
C VAL A 547 -8.77 4.72 5.67
N VAL A 548 -9.17 3.85 6.60
CA VAL A 548 -10.55 3.37 6.74
C VAL A 548 -11.25 4.26 7.76
N HIS A 549 -12.29 4.97 7.33
CA HIS A 549 -12.98 5.93 8.18
C HIS A 549 -14.34 5.46 8.67
N TYR A 550 -14.59 5.73 9.94
CA TYR A 550 -15.91 5.61 10.57
C TYR A 550 -16.27 6.93 11.26
N HIS A 551 -17.57 7.24 11.29
CA HIS A 551 -18.03 8.55 11.74
C HIS A 551 -18.27 8.58 13.25
N ASP A 552 -18.86 7.52 13.82
CA ASP A 552 -19.12 7.43 15.25
C ASP A 552 -18.51 6.15 15.84
N VAL A 553 -17.93 6.26 17.04
CA VAL A 553 -17.35 5.12 17.77
C VAL A 553 -18.40 4.06 18.11
N LYS A 554 -19.67 4.47 18.27
CA LYS A 554 -20.78 3.56 18.54
C LYS A 554 -21.18 2.72 17.32
N GLU A 555 -20.76 3.11 16.12
CA GLU A 555 -20.99 2.34 14.88
C GLU A 555 -20.06 1.11 14.80
N ILE A 556 -19.00 1.06 15.61
CA ILE A 556 -18.05 -0.04 15.59
C ILE A 556 -18.62 -1.23 16.34
N GLY A 557 -19.10 -2.24 15.60
CA GLY A 557 -19.51 -3.53 16.14
C GLY A 557 -18.67 -4.69 15.59
N ASP A 558 -19.14 -5.91 15.83
CA ASP A 558 -18.46 -7.14 15.41
C ASP A 558 -18.29 -7.23 13.89
N LYS A 559 -19.20 -6.61 13.12
CA LYS A 559 -19.10 -6.60 11.66
C LYS A 559 -17.88 -5.82 11.20
N GLU A 560 -17.70 -4.60 11.70
CA GLU A 560 -16.59 -3.72 11.35
C GLU A 560 -15.25 -4.35 11.75
N VAL A 561 -15.17 -4.94 12.94
CA VAL A 561 -13.97 -5.65 13.40
C VAL A 561 -13.65 -6.85 12.50
N ARG A 562 -14.64 -7.65 12.10
CA ARG A 562 -14.45 -8.78 11.16
C ARG A 562 -13.99 -8.32 9.78
N ASP A 563 -14.48 -7.17 9.30
CA ASP A 563 -14.00 -6.58 8.06
C ASP A 563 -12.53 -6.16 8.18
N TRP A 564 -12.11 -5.63 9.33
CA TRP A 564 -10.70 -5.29 9.59
C TRP A 564 -9.83 -6.54 9.64
N VAL A 565 -10.27 -7.59 10.35
CA VAL A 565 -9.59 -8.90 10.42
C VAL A 565 -9.33 -9.46 9.02
N SER A 566 -10.33 -9.39 8.14
CA SER A 566 -10.23 -9.87 6.76
C SER A 566 -9.27 -9.00 5.92
N LYS A 567 -9.36 -7.68 6.08
CA LYS A 567 -8.58 -6.70 5.29
C LYS A 567 -7.11 -6.59 5.75
N PHE A 568 -6.84 -6.83 7.02
CA PHE A 568 -5.53 -6.67 7.64
C PHE A 568 -5.02 -7.99 8.23
N SER A 569 -5.38 -9.13 7.63
CA SER A 569 -4.98 -10.47 8.07
C SER A 569 -3.45 -10.67 8.11
N GLN A 570 -2.71 -9.86 7.37
CA GLN A 570 -1.26 -9.90 7.32
C GLN A 570 -0.58 -9.27 8.53
N VAL A 571 -1.25 -8.48 9.39
CA VAL A 571 -0.55 -7.73 10.45
C VAL A 571 -0.05 -8.60 11.59
N SER A 572 1.08 -8.20 12.18
CA SER A 572 1.69 -8.87 13.34
C SER A 572 1.47 -8.14 14.66
N LEU A 573 0.82 -6.97 14.64
CA LEU A 573 0.45 -6.21 15.83
C LEU A 573 -0.69 -5.23 15.51
N VAL A 574 -1.59 -5.04 16.47
CA VAL A 574 -2.60 -3.97 16.43
C VAL A 574 -2.31 -2.97 17.54
N LEU A 575 -2.34 -1.67 17.21
CA LEU A 575 -2.19 -0.58 18.17
C LEU A 575 -3.42 0.31 18.14
N ILE A 576 -4.11 0.40 19.27
CA ILE A 576 -5.28 1.26 19.46
C ILE A 576 -4.82 2.53 20.19
N GLY A 577 -5.02 3.69 19.58
CA GLY A 577 -4.90 4.99 20.25
C GLY A 577 -6.28 5.57 20.52
N ALA A 578 -6.53 6.07 21.73
CA ALA A 578 -7.83 6.63 22.10
C ALA A 578 -7.72 7.96 22.87
N GLY A 579 -8.37 9.02 22.38
CA GLY A 579 -8.46 10.32 23.06
C GLY A 579 -9.90 10.75 23.36
N PRO A 580 -10.61 10.12 24.32
CA PRO A 580 -12.01 10.43 24.57
C PRO A 580 -12.24 11.91 24.94
N PRO A 581 -13.39 12.50 24.58
CA PRO A 581 -13.67 13.91 24.83
C PRO A 581 -13.57 14.29 26.32
N CYS A 582 -12.65 15.22 26.65
CA CYS A 582 -12.30 15.57 28.02
C CYS A 582 -13.14 16.72 28.63
N GLN A 583 -14.17 17.23 27.95
CA GLN A 583 -14.89 18.42 28.42
C GLN A 583 -15.64 18.19 29.75
N GLY A 584 -16.12 16.97 29.99
CA GLY A 584 -16.78 16.58 31.23
C GLY A 584 -15.84 16.44 32.43
N VAL A 585 -14.53 16.31 32.20
CA VAL A 585 -13.51 15.98 33.22
C VAL A 585 -12.42 17.07 33.39
N SER A 586 -12.34 18.02 32.45
CA SER A 586 -11.31 19.08 32.47
C SER A 586 -11.53 20.10 33.59
N GLY A 587 -10.47 20.40 34.36
CA GLY A 587 -10.48 21.44 35.39
C GLY A 587 -10.64 22.87 34.85
N LEU A 588 -10.46 23.07 33.54
CA LEU A 588 -10.75 24.36 32.87
C LEU A 588 -12.25 24.58 32.64
N ASN A 589 -13.07 23.52 32.74
CA ASN A 589 -14.51 23.62 32.61
C ASN A 589 -15.15 23.81 33.99
N ALA A 590 -15.62 25.03 34.26
CA ALA A 590 -16.31 25.35 35.52
C ALA A 590 -17.66 24.61 35.67
N ASP A 591 -18.23 24.09 34.59
CA ASP A 591 -19.51 23.36 34.56
C ASP A 591 -19.30 21.85 34.33
N ARG A 592 -18.13 21.30 34.72
CA ARG A 592 -17.80 19.87 34.56
C ARG A 592 -18.78 18.96 35.29
N LYS A 593 -19.17 17.85 34.66
CA LYS A 593 -20.15 16.89 35.18
C LYS A 593 -19.54 15.54 35.59
N GLY A 594 -18.27 15.28 35.24
CA GLY A 594 -17.54 14.04 35.50
C GLY A 594 -17.57 13.06 34.33
N ALA A 595 -16.75 12.00 34.40
CA ALA A 595 -16.54 11.03 33.34
C ALA A 595 -17.80 10.21 32.99
N LEU A 596 -18.64 9.91 33.98
CA LEU A 596 -19.84 9.06 33.81
C LEU A 596 -21.13 9.84 33.55
N LYS A 597 -21.20 11.12 33.94
CA LYS A 597 -22.43 11.93 33.85
C LYS A 597 -22.44 12.92 32.68
N ASP A 598 -21.28 13.18 32.08
CA ASP A 598 -21.20 13.95 30.83
C ASP A 598 -21.38 13.02 29.62
N GLU A 599 -22.37 13.31 28.77
CA GLU A 599 -22.69 12.50 27.58
C GLU A 599 -21.53 12.34 26.59
N ARG A 600 -20.50 13.20 26.67
CA ARG A 600 -19.31 13.12 25.82
C ARG A 600 -18.19 12.35 26.49
N SER A 601 -17.97 12.57 27.79
CA SER A 601 -16.92 11.86 28.52
C SER A 601 -17.27 10.41 28.81
N CYS A 602 -18.55 10.03 28.87
CA CYS A 602 -18.97 8.64 29.06
C CYS A 602 -18.60 7.73 27.87
N LEU A 603 -18.25 8.31 26.71
CA LEU A 603 -17.81 7.57 25.53
C LEU A 603 -16.49 6.83 25.73
N PHE A 604 -15.76 7.07 26.84
CA PHE A 604 -14.56 6.30 27.16
C PHE A 604 -14.86 4.79 27.29
N SER A 605 -16.07 4.40 27.68
CA SER A 605 -16.48 2.98 27.82
C SER A 605 -16.46 2.23 26.49
N GLU A 606 -16.50 2.93 25.36
CA GLU A 606 -16.39 2.32 24.03
C GLU A 606 -14.96 1.82 23.75
N VAL A 607 -13.94 2.41 24.39
CA VAL A 607 -12.54 2.02 24.21
C VAL A 607 -12.28 0.58 24.66
N PRO A 608 -12.60 0.16 25.91
CA PRO A 608 -12.43 -1.23 26.32
C PRO A 608 -13.34 -2.18 25.53
N ARG A 609 -14.59 -1.78 25.21
CA ARG A 609 -15.49 -2.60 24.38
C ARG A 609 -14.87 -2.94 23.02
N ILE A 610 -14.33 -1.94 22.32
CA ILE A 610 -13.71 -2.14 21.00
C ILE A 610 -12.36 -2.86 21.15
N ARG A 611 -11.56 -2.54 22.18
CA ARG A 611 -10.31 -3.27 22.48
C ARG A 611 -10.56 -4.76 22.60
N ASP A 612 -11.58 -5.16 23.36
CA ASP A 612 -11.86 -6.56 23.64
C ASP A 612 -12.34 -7.28 22.37
N ALA A 613 -13.22 -6.65 21.58
CA ALA A 613 -13.62 -7.17 20.28
C ALA A 613 -12.43 -7.29 19.29
N VAL A 614 -11.51 -6.33 19.30
CA VAL A 614 -10.29 -6.37 18.46
C VAL A 614 -9.33 -7.45 18.94
N LYS A 615 -9.17 -7.66 20.26
CA LYS A 615 -8.37 -8.76 20.83
C LYS A 615 -8.93 -10.12 20.43
N GLU A 616 -10.25 -10.27 20.44
CA GLU A 616 -10.92 -11.49 20.00
C GLU A 616 -10.74 -11.71 18.49
N GLY A 617 -10.94 -10.67 17.67
CA GLY A 617 -10.82 -10.75 16.23
C GLY A 617 -9.39 -10.96 15.72
N PHE A 618 -8.39 -10.32 16.36
CA PHE A 618 -6.97 -10.37 15.99
C PHE A 618 -6.16 -11.29 16.92
N ASN A 619 -6.75 -12.40 17.35
CA ASN A 619 -6.19 -13.33 18.34
C ASN A 619 -4.82 -13.96 17.99
N TRP A 620 -4.33 -13.81 16.76
CA TRP A 620 -3.01 -14.26 16.33
C TRP A 620 -1.88 -13.27 16.62
N CYS A 621 -2.21 -12.04 17.04
CA CYS A 621 -1.23 -10.99 17.28
C CYS A 621 -1.55 -10.16 18.53
N PRO A 622 -0.53 -9.55 19.17
CA PRO A 622 -0.76 -8.68 20.30
C PRO A 622 -1.54 -7.41 19.89
N VAL A 623 -2.47 -7.02 20.76
CA VAL A 623 -3.22 -5.76 20.68
C VAL A 623 -2.83 -4.89 21.85
N TYR A 624 -2.20 -3.75 21.55
CA TYR A 624 -1.80 -2.75 22.54
C TYR A 624 -2.73 -1.53 22.51
N VAL A 625 -2.86 -0.85 23.63
CA VAL A 625 -3.74 0.31 23.83
C VAL A 625 -2.97 1.46 24.46
N LEU A 626 -3.12 2.63 23.84
CA LEU A 626 -2.69 3.92 24.36
C LEU A 626 -3.90 4.84 24.49
N MET A 627 -4.33 5.12 25.71
CA MET A 627 -5.37 6.11 25.98
C MET A 627 -4.78 7.37 26.61
N GLU A 628 -5.26 8.55 26.21
CA GLU A 628 -4.85 9.83 26.76
C GLU A 628 -6.04 10.62 27.30
N SER A 629 -5.81 11.35 28.40
CA SER A 629 -6.73 12.35 28.90
C SER A 629 -6.03 13.46 29.70
N VAL A 630 -6.79 14.47 30.10
CA VAL A 630 -6.28 15.66 30.78
C VAL A 630 -5.78 15.38 32.20
N ALA A 631 -4.62 15.90 32.56
CA ALA A 631 -4.06 15.76 33.92
C ALA A 631 -4.80 16.54 35.02
N SER A 632 -5.75 17.41 34.63
CA SER A 632 -6.59 18.18 35.57
C SER A 632 -7.86 17.43 36.01
N MET A 633 -8.03 16.19 35.55
CA MET A 633 -9.09 15.28 35.96
C MET A 633 -9.03 15.02 37.47
N ASP A 634 -10.20 14.88 38.11
CA ASP A 634 -10.24 14.55 39.52
C ASP A 634 -9.90 13.07 39.78
N LYS A 635 -9.69 12.72 41.06
CA LYS A 635 -9.27 11.38 41.45
C LYS A 635 -10.32 10.32 41.11
N GLN A 636 -11.60 10.63 41.27
CA GLN A 636 -12.69 9.67 41.07
C GLN A 636 -12.87 9.32 39.59
N ASP A 637 -12.87 10.34 38.71
CA ASP A 637 -12.95 10.14 37.27
C ASP A 637 -11.73 9.36 36.75
N ARG A 638 -10.55 9.61 37.33
CA ARG A 638 -9.31 8.90 36.98
C ARG A 638 -9.40 7.43 37.35
N GLU A 639 -9.86 7.10 38.56
CA GLU A 639 -10.03 5.71 39.03
C GLU A 639 -11.01 4.95 38.13
N VAL A 640 -12.14 5.56 37.76
CA VAL A 640 -13.12 4.97 36.84
C VAL A 640 -12.51 4.66 35.46
N MET A 641 -11.70 5.57 34.92
CA MET A 641 -11.03 5.33 33.63
C MET A 641 -9.92 4.27 33.74
N SER A 642 -9.16 4.25 34.84
CA SER A 642 -8.15 3.22 35.13
C SER A 642 -8.77 1.84 35.23
N GLU A 643 -9.87 1.69 35.96
CA GLU A 643 -10.62 0.42 36.08
C GLU A 643 -11.14 -0.05 34.73
N GLY A 644 -11.66 0.86 33.89
CA GLY A 644 -12.18 0.51 32.57
C GLY A 644 -11.11 0.03 31.58
N ILE A 645 -9.92 0.65 31.61
CA ILE A 645 -8.80 0.27 30.73
C ILE A 645 -7.92 -0.84 31.32
N ASP A 646 -8.07 -1.13 32.61
CA ASP A 646 -7.21 -2.05 33.36
C ASP A 646 -5.73 -1.64 33.31
N ALA A 647 -5.48 -0.35 33.54
CA ALA A 647 -4.14 0.23 33.56
C ALA A 647 -4.07 1.43 34.51
N GLU A 648 -2.89 1.69 35.07
CA GLU A 648 -2.63 2.90 35.86
C GLU A 648 -2.04 4.01 34.98
N PRO A 649 -2.52 5.26 35.10
CA PRO A 649 -2.04 6.35 34.28
C PRO A 649 -0.65 6.81 34.70
N ILE A 650 0.14 7.22 33.72
CA ILE A 650 1.37 7.98 33.93
C ILE A 650 1.15 9.44 33.49
N ARG A 651 1.50 10.38 34.36
CA ARG A 651 1.45 11.82 34.05
C ARG A 651 2.72 12.19 33.29
N CYS A 652 2.59 12.80 32.12
CA CYS A 652 3.71 13.33 31.35
C CYS A 652 3.37 14.73 30.84
N ASP A 653 4.32 15.66 30.94
CA ASP A 653 4.20 17.01 30.39
C ASP A 653 5.13 17.17 29.19
N ALA A 654 4.60 17.51 28.01
CA ALA A 654 5.41 17.80 26.84
C ALA A 654 6.36 19.00 27.03
N GLY A 655 6.09 19.86 28.02
CA GLY A 655 6.91 21.03 28.32
C GLY A 655 8.30 20.71 28.85
N THR A 656 8.59 19.45 29.21
CA THR A 656 9.94 19.03 29.65
C THR A 656 10.91 18.81 28.49
N LEU A 657 10.39 18.64 27.27
CA LEU A 657 11.22 18.47 26.06
C LEU A 657 10.89 19.43 24.91
N ALA A 658 9.65 19.92 24.82
CA ALA A 658 9.16 20.76 23.74
C ALA A 658 8.61 22.10 24.25
N TRP A 659 8.38 23.05 23.34
CA TRP A 659 7.96 24.42 23.71
C TRP A 659 6.49 24.56 24.15
N CYS A 660 5.79 23.49 24.52
CA CYS A 660 4.39 23.54 24.96
C CYS A 660 4.16 22.74 26.23
N HIS A 661 3.80 23.41 27.33
CA HIS A 661 3.27 22.76 28.53
C HIS A 661 1.97 22.05 28.18
N ARG A 662 1.96 20.72 28.23
CA ARG A 662 0.81 19.88 27.94
C ARG A 662 0.80 18.69 28.91
N PRO A 663 0.55 18.91 30.22
CA PRO A 663 0.44 17.82 31.18
C PRO A 663 -0.79 16.97 30.86
N ARG A 664 -0.58 15.67 30.66
CA ARG A 664 -1.60 14.66 30.33
C ARG A 664 -1.37 13.38 31.10
N LEU A 665 -2.43 12.58 31.22
CA LEU A 665 -2.41 11.22 31.73
C LEU A 665 -2.43 10.28 30.53
N TYR A 666 -1.52 9.32 30.54
CA TYR A 666 -1.43 8.27 29.53
C TYR A 666 -1.65 6.92 30.21
N TRP A 667 -2.62 6.16 29.74
CA TRP A 667 -2.83 4.76 30.09
C TRP A 667 -2.22 3.94 28.96
N CYS A 668 -1.14 3.23 29.28
CA CYS A 668 -0.49 2.28 28.39
C CYS A 668 -0.67 0.89 28.97
N ASP A 669 -0.92 -0.11 28.13
CA ASP A 669 -0.93 -1.53 28.54
C ASP A 669 0.45 -2.18 28.43
N TRP A 670 1.52 -1.39 28.27
CA TRP A 670 2.91 -1.80 28.39
C TRP A 670 3.64 -1.00 29.46
N GLU A 671 4.71 -1.58 29.97
CA GLU A 671 5.57 -0.96 30.98
C GLU A 671 6.49 0.12 30.38
N ILE A 672 6.57 1.27 31.07
CA ILE A 672 7.51 2.34 30.76
C ILE A 672 8.76 2.18 31.63
N LEU A 673 9.92 2.07 30.98
CA LEU A 673 11.21 1.85 31.60
C LEU A 673 11.97 3.17 31.80
N GLU A 674 12.75 3.22 32.87
CA GLU A 674 13.75 4.26 33.09
C GLU A 674 14.96 4.04 32.17
N GLY A 675 15.60 5.13 31.78
CA GLY A 675 16.74 5.11 30.89
C GLY A 675 17.25 6.51 30.59
N GLU A 676 18.19 6.64 29.68
CA GLU A 676 18.71 7.95 29.28
C GLU A 676 17.58 8.86 28.77
N GLY A 677 17.36 9.96 29.48
CA GLY A 677 16.30 10.92 29.24
C GLY A 677 14.88 10.48 29.65
N TYR A 678 14.69 9.27 30.16
CA TYR A 678 13.41 8.78 30.69
C TYR A 678 13.50 8.59 32.20
N THR A 679 12.88 9.51 32.96
CA THR A 679 12.85 9.43 34.43
C THR A 679 11.43 9.18 34.93
N VAL A 680 11.21 8.13 35.71
CA VAL A 680 9.89 7.81 36.28
C VAL A 680 9.88 8.13 37.76
N LYS A 681 9.24 9.24 38.13
CA LYS A 681 9.12 9.66 39.53
C LYS A 681 7.89 9.00 40.17
N PRO A 682 7.99 8.55 41.44
CA PRO A 682 6.82 8.12 42.18
C PRO A 682 5.84 9.28 42.30
N GLY A 683 4.54 8.99 42.11
CA GLY A 683 3.48 9.97 42.32
C GLY A 683 3.39 10.39 43.78
N SER A 684 2.63 11.46 44.06
CA SER A 684 2.19 11.70 45.45
C SER A 684 1.38 10.49 45.95
N PRO A 685 1.19 10.28 47.26
CA PRO A 685 0.47 9.12 47.79
C PRO A 685 -0.96 8.92 47.23
N ALA A 686 -1.53 9.93 46.56
CA ALA A 686 -2.81 9.90 45.89
C ALA A 686 -2.75 10.30 44.38
N GLY A 687 -1.55 10.45 43.80
CA GLY A 687 -1.32 10.94 42.44
C GLY A 687 -0.68 9.86 41.54
N PRO A 688 -0.81 10.00 40.21
CA PRO A 688 -0.19 9.07 39.27
C PRO A 688 1.34 9.21 39.29
N ARG A 689 2.05 8.19 38.83
CA ARG A 689 3.49 8.28 38.54
C ARG A 689 3.75 9.40 37.52
N GLU A 690 4.89 10.05 37.61
CA GLU A 690 5.28 11.13 36.68
C GLU A 690 6.43 10.68 35.78
N LEU A 691 6.21 10.69 34.47
CA LEU A 691 7.26 10.53 33.47
C LEU A 691 7.81 11.90 33.09
N VAL A 692 9.11 12.08 33.31
CA VAL A 692 9.86 13.23 32.81
C VAL A 692 10.68 12.77 31.62
N LEU A 693 10.49 13.47 30.51
CA LEU A 693 11.23 13.26 29.26
C LEU A 693 12.24 14.41 29.12
N ASP A 694 13.53 14.10 29.13
CA ASP A 694 14.58 15.10 29.00
C ASP A 694 14.89 15.33 27.52
N GLY A 695 14.72 16.57 27.07
CA GLY A 695 15.10 17.01 25.74
C GLY A 695 15.04 18.54 25.61
N CYS A 696 15.60 19.06 24.53
CA CYS A 696 15.62 20.49 24.25
C CYS A 696 15.30 20.72 22.78
N GLN A 697 14.11 21.28 22.51
CA GLN A 697 13.70 21.64 21.16
C GLN A 697 14.35 22.96 20.75
N ASP A 698 15.00 23.03 19.59
CA ASP A 698 15.61 24.25 19.10
C ASP A 698 14.53 25.32 18.78
N PRO A 699 14.52 26.49 19.45
CA PRO A 699 13.63 27.59 19.13
C PRO A 699 13.64 28.00 17.65
N HIS A 700 14.80 27.92 16.97
CA HIS A 700 14.94 28.32 15.57
C HIS A 700 14.18 27.41 14.60
N GLU A 701 13.84 26.20 15.02
CA GLU A 701 13.07 25.26 14.19
C GLU A 701 11.56 25.50 14.29
N VAL A 702 11.10 26.03 15.43
CA VAL A 702 9.67 26.12 15.75
C VAL A 702 9.13 27.53 15.95
N ILE A 703 10.00 28.54 16.02
CA ILE A 703 9.63 29.97 16.10
C ILE A 703 10.04 30.67 14.81
N ARG A 704 9.13 31.47 14.25
CA ARG A 704 9.37 32.21 13.01
C ARG A 704 10.52 33.21 13.16
N GLY A 705 11.39 33.27 12.16
CA GLY A 705 12.53 34.20 12.12
C GLY A 705 12.11 35.65 12.37
N GLY A 706 12.88 36.35 13.22
CA GLY A 706 12.58 37.71 13.67
C GLY A 706 11.68 37.81 14.90
N TRP A 707 11.24 36.68 15.45
CA TRP A 707 10.53 36.58 16.72
C TRP A 707 11.35 35.81 17.74
N ILE A 708 11.33 36.26 18.98
CA ILE A 708 11.97 35.59 20.12
C ILE A 708 10.93 35.40 21.22
N LYS A 709 11.05 34.31 21.97
CA LYS A 709 10.24 34.13 23.18
C LYS A 709 10.72 35.10 24.27
N VAL A 710 9.78 35.78 24.91
CA VAL A 710 10.10 36.76 25.96
C VAL A 710 10.73 36.10 27.20
N ALA A 711 10.16 34.98 27.65
CA ALA A 711 10.69 34.17 28.75
C ALA A 711 11.21 32.82 28.21
N PRO A 712 12.46 32.76 27.71
CA PRO A 712 13.01 31.55 27.09
C PRO A 712 13.19 30.39 28.08
N GLU A 713 13.20 30.65 29.39
CA GLU A 713 13.32 29.63 30.43
C GLU A 713 12.03 28.82 30.68
N LYS A 714 10.93 29.14 29.99
CA LYS A 714 9.62 28.47 30.16
C LYS A 714 9.02 28.06 28.83
N ALA A 715 8.39 26.90 28.77
CA ALA A 715 7.56 26.50 27.62
C ALA A 715 6.30 27.39 27.51
N PHE A 716 5.64 27.40 26.35
CA PHE A 716 4.36 28.11 26.21
C PHE A 716 3.29 27.40 27.05
N PRO A 717 2.29 28.12 27.57
CA PRO A 717 1.16 27.48 28.22
C PRO A 717 0.42 26.52 27.27
N THR A 718 -0.37 25.60 27.83
CA THR A 718 -1.13 24.63 27.04
C THR A 718 -1.94 25.31 25.94
N PHE A 719 -1.71 24.89 24.70
CA PHE A 719 -2.53 25.31 23.57
C PHE A 719 -3.94 24.75 23.74
N THR A 720 -4.91 25.65 23.89
CA THR A 720 -6.33 25.32 24.03
C THR A 720 -7.08 25.61 22.73
N THR A 721 -8.35 25.21 22.65
CA THR A 721 -9.21 25.51 21.49
C THR A 721 -9.40 27.01 21.28
N ALA A 722 -9.42 27.46 20.02
CA ALA A 722 -9.71 28.85 19.67
C ALA A 722 -11.23 29.10 19.72
N ARG A 723 -11.66 30.07 20.54
CA ARG A 723 -13.08 30.40 20.71
C ARG A 723 -13.27 31.91 20.75
N PRO A 724 -13.22 32.61 19.60
CA PRO A 724 -13.46 34.06 19.58
C PRO A 724 -14.85 34.41 20.11
N ARG A 725 -14.94 35.50 20.86
CA ARG A 725 -16.15 36.02 21.51
C ARG A 725 -16.17 37.55 21.48
N SER A 726 -17.36 38.13 21.53
CA SER A 726 -17.53 39.58 21.69
C SER A 726 -17.32 40.06 23.13
N SER A 727 -17.38 39.15 24.12
CA SER A 727 -17.21 39.46 25.54
C SER A 727 -16.41 38.36 26.27
N PRO A 728 -15.81 38.67 27.43
CA PRO A 728 -15.15 37.67 28.28
C PRO A 728 -16.05 36.46 28.58
N GLY A 729 -15.45 35.26 28.60
CA GLY A 729 -16.13 34.07 29.08
C GLY A 729 -16.43 34.12 30.58
N ARG A 730 -17.29 33.21 31.06
CA ARG A 730 -17.60 33.08 32.49
C ARG A 730 -16.34 32.60 33.24
N LYS A 731 -15.90 33.37 34.24
CA LYS A 731 -14.70 33.10 35.08
C LYS A 731 -13.46 32.70 34.26
N PRO A 732 -12.89 33.61 33.45
CA PRO A 732 -11.76 33.27 32.60
C PRO A 732 -10.53 32.92 33.47
N ALA A 733 -9.89 31.79 33.17
CA ALA A 733 -8.71 31.34 33.93
C ALA A 733 -7.55 32.34 33.77
N GLY A 734 -6.97 32.77 34.89
CA GLY A 734 -5.77 33.62 34.90
C GLY A 734 -5.98 35.13 34.74
N VAL A 735 -7.23 35.63 34.70
CA VAL A 735 -7.50 37.09 34.60
C VAL A 735 -6.77 37.90 35.67
N GLN A 736 -6.74 37.39 36.90
CA GLN A 736 -6.13 38.06 38.05
C GLN A 736 -4.59 38.16 37.94
N GLN A 737 -3.99 37.39 37.04
CA GLN A 737 -2.54 37.35 36.81
C GLN A 737 -2.11 38.29 35.68
N CYS A 738 -3.06 38.91 34.98
CA CYS A 738 -2.79 39.73 33.81
C CYS A 738 -2.75 41.23 34.14
N SER A 739 -1.81 41.95 33.55
CA SER A 739 -1.78 43.42 33.57
C SER A 739 -2.89 44.02 32.69
N SER A 740 -3.18 45.31 32.87
CA SER A 740 -4.17 46.02 32.04
C SER A 740 -3.83 45.97 30.54
N GLU A 741 -2.54 46.03 30.18
CA GLU A 741 -2.07 45.94 28.78
C GLU A 741 -2.27 44.54 28.20
N GLU A 742 -2.04 43.50 29.00
CA GLU A 742 -2.25 42.09 28.61
C GLU A 742 -3.74 41.78 28.41
N LEU A 743 -4.59 42.32 29.28
CA LEU A 743 -6.05 42.23 29.14
C LEU A 743 -6.57 43.00 27.92
N GLU A 744 -5.95 44.12 27.57
CA GLU A 744 -6.28 44.85 26.34
C GLU A 744 -5.89 44.04 25.09
N ARG A 745 -4.71 43.41 25.07
CA ARG A 745 -4.30 42.50 23.99
C ARG A 745 -5.27 41.32 23.84
N TRP A 746 -5.69 40.74 24.97
CA TRP A 746 -6.68 39.67 25.01
C TRP A 746 -8.04 40.10 24.46
N ARG A 747 -8.48 41.33 24.79
CA ARG A 747 -9.70 41.94 24.26
C ARG A 747 -9.61 42.18 22.75
N GLN A 748 -8.46 42.66 22.27
CA GLN A 748 -8.22 42.91 20.84
C GLN A 748 -8.25 41.61 20.02
N ASP A 749 -7.81 40.50 20.59
CA ASP A 749 -7.95 39.17 19.98
C ASP A 749 -9.28 38.49 20.34
N GLN A 750 -10.36 39.28 20.53
CA GLN A 750 -11.73 38.79 20.72
C GLN A 750 -11.86 37.72 21.82
N TYR A 751 -11.11 37.86 22.91
CA TYR A 751 -11.13 36.92 24.03
C TYR A 751 -10.89 35.44 23.62
N ARG A 752 -10.17 35.21 22.51
CA ARG A 752 -10.10 33.92 21.80
C ARG A 752 -9.54 32.76 22.62
N PHE A 753 -8.56 33.03 23.47
CA PHE A 753 -7.93 32.07 24.38
C PHE A 753 -8.04 32.54 25.85
N PRO A 754 -7.74 31.68 26.85
CA PRO A 754 -7.60 32.15 28.23
C PRO A 754 -6.60 33.31 28.37
N PRO A 755 -6.88 34.33 29.22
CA PRO A 755 -6.11 35.57 29.29
C PRO A 755 -4.64 35.36 29.70
N TYR A 756 -4.32 34.34 30.51
CA TYR A 756 -2.93 34.05 30.89
C TYR A 756 -2.02 33.77 29.68
N GLN A 757 -2.58 33.33 28.54
CA GLN A 757 -1.78 33.11 27.32
C GLN A 757 -1.25 34.41 26.71
N TYR A 758 -1.88 35.56 27.04
CA TYR A 758 -1.49 36.88 26.55
C TYR A 758 -0.54 37.60 27.49
N CYS A 759 -0.17 37.00 28.63
CA CYS A 759 0.87 37.52 29.49
C CYS A 759 2.17 37.70 28.70
N VAL A 760 2.90 38.79 28.94
CA VAL A 760 4.11 39.15 28.21
C VAL A 760 5.14 38.03 28.27
N SER A 761 5.29 37.36 29.42
CA SER A 761 6.16 36.17 29.57
C SER A 761 5.79 35.00 28.64
N ASN A 762 4.53 34.88 28.25
CA ASN A 762 4.01 33.82 27.40
C ASN A 762 3.93 34.22 25.92
N CYS A 763 4.43 35.40 25.56
CA CYS A 763 4.39 35.94 24.21
C CYS A 763 5.74 35.79 23.49
N LEU A 764 5.66 35.90 22.17
CA LEU A 764 6.76 36.20 21.27
C LEU A 764 6.85 37.71 21.08
N VAL A 765 8.06 38.24 20.98
CA VAL A 765 8.33 39.65 20.69
C VAL A 765 9.24 39.78 19.45
N ASN A 766 8.98 40.79 18.63
CA ASN A 766 9.82 41.12 17.47
C ASN A 766 10.69 42.37 17.73
N LYS A 767 11.57 42.71 16.78
CA LYS A 767 12.43 43.91 16.85
C LYS A 767 11.70 45.25 16.97
N HIS A 768 10.40 45.28 16.68
CA HIS A 768 9.54 46.46 16.78
C HIS A 768 8.77 46.53 18.11
N GLY A 769 9.02 45.61 19.05
CA GLY A 769 8.33 45.56 20.33
C GLY A 769 6.89 45.06 20.24
N VAL A 770 6.48 44.44 19.12
CA VAL A 770 5.14 43.87 18.96
C VAL A 770 5.11 42.51 19.62
N TYR A 771 4.07 42.26 20.43
CA TYR A 771 3.85 41.00 21.12
C TYR A 771 2.77 40.17 20.45
N ARG A 772 2.98 38.87 20.31
CA ARG A 772 1.96 37.91 19.84
C ARG A 772 2.11 36.54 20.48
N ILE A 773 1.06 35.74 20.40
CA ILE A 773 1.12 34.31 20.71
C ILE A 773 1.62 33.49 19.49
N PRO A 774 2.07 32.25 19.69
CA PRO A 774 2.43 31.36 18.58
C PRO A 774 1.29 31.15 17.59
N ASP A 775 1.61 31.23 16.29
CA ASP A 775 0.68 31.02 15.19
C ASP A 775 0.43 29.52 14.91
N VAL A 776 -0.40 29.20 13.91
CA VAL A 776 -0.76 27.80 13.61
C VAL A 776 0.47 26.95 13.28
N SER A 777 1.39 27.47 12.45
CA SER A 777 2.57 26.74 12.00
C SER A 777 3.56 26.48 13.13
N GLU A 778 3.75 27.47 14.01
CA GLU A 778 4.59 27.33 15.20
C GLU A 778 3.97 26.29 16.15
N ARG A 779 2.64 26.32 16.37
CA ARG A 779 1.96 25.32 17.21
C ARG A 779 2.00 23.90 16.64
N GLU A 780 1.92 23.74 15.32
CA GLU A 780 2.10 22.43 14.65
C GLU A 780 3.46 21.83 15.02
N LEU A 781 4.53 22.59 14.82
CA LEU A 781 5.91 22.11 15.04
C LEU A 781 6.24 21.91 16.53
N MET A 782 5.77 22.80 17.41
CA MET A 782 5.93 22.65 18.86
C MET A 782 5.22 21.41 19.41
N LEU A 783 4.16 20.94 18.73
CA LEU A 783 3.47 19.69 19.07
C LEU A 783 4.03 18.47 18.31
N GLY A 784 5.05 18.66 17.46
CA GLY A 784 5.67 17.59 16.68
C GLY A 784 4.91 17.19 15.42
N PHE A 785 3.98 18.00 14.92
CA PHE A 785 3.35 17.80 13.61
C PHE A 785 4.20 18.39 12.49
N PRO A 786 4.10 17.86 11.26
CA PRO A 786 4.64 18.51 10.07
C PRO A 786 4.10 19.93 9.85
N LEU A 787 4.89 20.78 9.21
CA LEU A 787 4.45 22.12 8.82
C LEU A 787 3.23 22.04 7.89
N ASN A 788 2.19 22.83 8.18
CA ASN A 788 0.92 22.86 7.45
C ASN A 788 0.09 21.57 7.49
N TYR A 789 0.38 20.67 8.43
CA TYR A 789 -0.36 19.41 8.60
C TYR A 789 -1.89 19.60 8.68
N THR A 790 -2.35 20.64 9.38
CA THR A 790 -3.79 20.90 9.55
C THR A 790 -4.44 21.68 8.39
N ALA A 791 -3.68 22.03 7.35
CA ALA A 791 -4.21 22.82 6.23
C ALA A 791 -5.33 22.09 5.45
N GLY A 792 -5.37 20.76 5.54
CA GLY A 792 -6.39 19.89 4.97
C GLY A 792 -7.80 20.07 5.53
N CYS A 793 -7.97 20.78 6.66
CA CYS A 793 -9.21 20.77 7.44
C CYS A 793 -10.44 21.26 6.68
N PHE A 794 -10.28 22.19 5.72
CA PHE A 794 -11.36 22.68 4.85
C PHE A 794 -11.11 22.37 3.36
N PRO A 795 -12.18 22.35 2.53
CA PRO A 795 -12.04 22.41 1.07
C PRO A 795 -11.21 23.62 0.66
N LYS A 796 -10.42 23.47 -0.41
CA LYS A 796 -9.41 24.44 -0.85
C LYS A 796 -9.95 25.87 -1.01
N THR A 797 -11.15 26.02 -1.56
CA THR A 797 -11.84 27.31 -1.76
C THR A 797 -12.17 28.04 -0.46
N LYS A 798 -12.25 27.32 0.67
CA LYS A 798 -12.58 27.86 2.00
C LYS A 798 -11.36 28.03 2.92
N ARG A 799 -10.14 27.80 2.44
CA ARG A 799 -8.90 27.90 3.25
C ARG A 799 -8.41 29.34 3.40
N LYS A 800 -9.28 30.26 3.80
CA LYS A 800 -9.00 31.69 3.96
C LYS A 800 -9.80 32.27 5.13
N GLY A 801 -9.30 33.36 5.70
CA GLY A 801 -9.97 34.09 6.79
C GLY A 801 -9.82 33.43 8.17
N GLU A 802 -10.35 34.12 9.18
CA GLU A 802 -10.16 33.77 10.60
C GLU A 802 -10.80 32.42 10.97
N VAL A 803 -11.99 32.11 10.44
CA VAL A 803 -12.69 30.84 10.73
C VAL A 803 -11.82 29.62 10.39
N TYR A 804 -11.08 29.68 9.28
CA TYR A 804 -10.15 28.63 8.88
C TYR A 804 -8.96 28.52 9.84
N VAL A 805 -8.40 29.67 10.24
CA VAL A 805 -7.28 29.73 11.21
C VAL A 805 -7.73 29.19 12.58
N ASP A 806 -8.90 29.61 13.07
CA ASP A 806 -9.48 29.15 14.32
C ASP A 806 -9.79 27.66 14.34
N CYS A 807 -10.26 27.13 13.22
CA CYS A 807 -10.45 25.69 13.06
C CYS A 807 -9.12 24.96 13.26
N ARG A 808 -8.03 25.39 12.59
CA ARG A 808 -6.71 24.78 12.74
C ARG A 808 -6.18 24.89 14.17
N LEU A 809 -6.29 26.06 14.81
CA LEU A 809 -5.90 26.27 16.20
C LEU A 809 -6.71 25.37 17.16
N THR A 810 -8.00 25.18 16.88
CA THR A 810 -8.87 24.29 17.67
C THR A 810 -8.47 22.82 17.54
N LEU A 811 -8.14 22.37 16.32
CA LEU A 811 -7.66 21.01 16.08
C LEU A 811 -6.36 20.73 16.85
N LEU A 812 -5.39 21.66 16.83
CA LEU A 812 -4.14 21.55 17.60
C LEU A 812 -4.34 21.63 19.11
N GLY A 813 -5.33 22.41 19.55
CA GLY A 813 -5.73 22.48 20.94
C GLY A 813 -6.21 21.13 21.47
N ASN A 814 -6.91 20.36 20.63
CA ASN A 814 -7.47 19.04 20.98
C ASN A 814 -6.54 17.85 20.70
N SER A 815 -5.47 18.01 19.91
CA SER A 815 -4.61 16.90 19.47
C SER A 815 -3.72 16.32 20.57
N TRP A 816 -2.92 15.29 20.31
CA TRP A 816 -1.83 14.90 21.21
C TRP A 816 -0.55 15.69 20.94
N SER A 817 0.40 15.62 21.87
CA SER A 817 1.80 15.94 21.57
C SER A 817 2.41 14.72 20.86
N VAL A 818 2.75 14.86 19.58
CA VAL A 818 3.32 13.78 18.77
C VAL A 818 4.64 13.31 19.38
N VAL A 819 5.48 14.23 19.87
CA VAL A 819 6.79 13.88 20.43
C VAL A 819 6.67 13.02 21.69
N VAL A 820 5.71 13.31 22.58
CA VAL A 820 5.46 12.49 23.78
C VAL A 820 4.95 11.11 23.37
N VAL A 821 3.97 11.05 22.47
CA VAL A 821 3.42 9.78 21.98
C VAL A 821 4.50 8.95 21.29
N SER A 822 5.36 9.57 20.47
CA SER A 822 6.50 8.89 19.86
C SER A 822 7.50 8.35 20.88
N CYS A 823 7.75 9.04 22.00
CA CYS A 823 8.58 8.53 23.09
C CYS A 823 7.98 7.25 23.71
N LEU A 824 6.68 7.27 24.02
CA LEU A 824 5.97 6.11 24.57
C LEU A 824 5.97 4.91 23.60
N LEU A 825 5.69 5.17 22.33
CA LEU A 825 5.70 4.14 21.28
C LEU A 825 7.12 3.63 21.00
N SER A 826 8.13 4.49 21.09
CA SER A 826 9.52 4.06 20.86
C SER A 826 9.95 3.03 21.90
N GLN A 827 9.53 3.16 23.15
CA GLN A 827 9.79 2.15 24.17
C GLN A 827 9.10 0.80 23.85
N LEU A 828 7.82 0.84 23.45
CA LEU A 828 7.08 -0.37 23.07
C LEU A 828 7.77 -1.10 21.91
N PHE A 829 8.02 -0.40 20.81
CA PHE A 829 8.57 -1.02 19.61
C PHE A 829 10.04 -1.41 19.77
N ALA A 830 10.81 -0.71 20.62
CA ALA A 830 12.16 -1.15 20.95
C ALA A 830 12.16 -2.46 21.74
N ARG A 831 11.26 -2.61 22.71
CA ARG A 831 11.10 -3.85 23.48
C ARG A 831 10.65 -5.03 22.61
N LEU A 832 9.83 -4.76 21.60
CA LEU A 832 9.40 -5.76 20.62
C LEU A 832 10.47 -6.07 19.55
N GLY A 833 11.63 -5.40 19.59
CA GLY A 833 12.72 -5.59 18.62
C GLY A 833 12.45 -5.02 17.23
N PHE A 834 11.43 -4.16 17.08
CA PHE A 834 11.04 -3.58 15.78
C PHE A 834 11.93 -2.40 15.39
N ILE A 835 12.45 -1.67 16.38
CA ILE A 835 13.35 -0.53 16.22
C ILE A 835 14.43 -0.57 17.30
N PRO A 836 15.58 0.09 17.12
CA PRO A 836 16.50 0.31 18.23
C PRO A 836 15.87 1.21 19.30
N TRP A 837 16.37 1.09 20.54
CA TRP A 837 16.07 2.03 21.62
C TRP A 837 16.45 3.45 21.20
N ARG A 838 15.64 4.44 21.59
CA ARG A 838 15.89 5.86 21.31
C ARG A 838 15.58 6.74 22.50
N THR A 839 16.45 7.71 22.76
CA THR A 839 16.25 8.74 23.78
C THR A 839 15.17 9.73 23.36
N PRO A 840 14.56 10.49 24.28
CA PRO A 840 13.58 11.51 23.91
C PRO A 840 14.18 12.61 23.04
N GLN A 841 15.46 12.97 23.26
CA GLN A 841 16.17 13.93 22.41
C GLN A 841 16.29 13.42 20.97
N GLU A 842 16.68 12.16 20.74
CA GLU A 842 16.76 11.60 19.38
C GLU A 842 15.40 11.59 18.67
N ILE A 843 14.31 11.34 19.40
CA ILE A 843 12.95 11.37 18.85
C ILE A 843 12.56 12.81 18.49
N LEU A 844 12.91 13.77 19.35
CA LEU A 844 12.68 15.18 19.13
C LEU A 844 13.46 15.70 17.90
N ASP A 845 14.73 15.34 17.79
CA ASP A 845 15.60 15.68 16.65
C ASP A 845 15.02 15.14 15.35
N ARG A 846 14.43 13.94 15.35
CA ARG A 846 13.76 13.40 14.16
C ARG A 846 12.50 14.16 13.77
N SER A 847 11.87 14.87 14.69
CA SER A 847 10.69 15.71 14.41
C SER A 847 11.06 17.03 13.72
N ALA A 848 12.34 17.41 13.80
CA ALA A 848 12.92 18.57 13.15
C ALA A 848 13.06 18.42 11.64
N SER A 849 13.30 19.56 10.97
CA SER A 849 13.63 19.59 9.55
C SER A 849 14.99 18.96 9.29
N GLY A 850 15.04 17.92 8.46
CA GLY A 850 16.30 17.26 8.10
C GLY A 850 16.81 16.25 9.13
N GLY A 851 16.23 16.19 10.33
CA GLY A 851 16.63 15.24 11.38
C GLY A 851 16.13 13.81 11.15
N CYS A 852 15.13 13.60 10.30
CA CYS A 852 14.78 12.26 9.83
C CYS A 852 15.94 11.65 9.01
N PRO A 853 16.34 10.39 9.24
CA PRO A 853 17.42 9.77 8.47
C PRO A 853 17.01 9.51 7.01
N THR A 854 15.75 9.19 6.77
CA THR A 854 15.26 8.84 5.43
C THR A 854 14.83 10.05 4.61
N ALA A 855 15.03 10.01 3.29
CA ALA A 855 14.58 11.06 2.37
C ALA A 855 13.05 11.28 2.46
N GLN A 856 12.27 10.20 2.59
CA GLN A 856 10.82 10.28 2.76
C GLN A 856 10.43 11.00 4.06
N GLY A 857 11.12 10.74 5.17
CA GLY A 857 10.88 11.44 6.43
C GLY A 857 11.20 12.93 6.34
N ARG A 858 12.33 13.28 5.72
CA ARG A 858 12.73 14.68 5.47
C ARG A 858 11.74 15.42 4.57
N LEU A 859 11.21 14.74 3.56
CA LEU A 859 10.21 15.31 2.65
C LEU A 859 8.92 15.75 3.37
N VAL A 860 8.52 15.03 4.41
CA VAL A 860 7.34 15.37 5.21
C VAL A 860 7.65 16.47 6.24
N ARG A 861 8.90 16.59 6.70
CA ARG A 861 9.32 17.50 7.77
C ARG A 861 10.00 18.75 7.23
N MET A 862 9.21 19.63 6.63
CA MET A 862 9.70 20.90 6.06
C MET A 862 10.06 21.94 7.14
N PRO A 863 11.11 22.75 6.92
CA PRO A 863 11.51 23.77 7.87
C PRO A 863 10.54 24.97 7.89
N LEU A 864 10.32 25.55 9.06
CA LEU A 864 9.57 26.81 9.22
C LEU A 864 10.33 28.00 8.64
N ASN A 865 11.64 28.03 8.88
CA ASN A 865 12.54 29.11 8.50
C ASN A 865 13.43 28.67 7.34
N PRO A 866 13.86 29.58 6.44
CA PRO A 866 14.81 29.23 5.39
C PRO A 866 16.08 28.61 5.96
N LEU A 867 16.50 27.47 5.40
CA LEU A 867 17.78 26.85 5.76
C LEU A 867 18.94 27.79 5.36
N ARG A 868 19.93 27.93 6.25
CA ARG A 868 21.10 28.77 6.01
C ARG A 868 22.17 27.98 5.25
N GLY A 869 22.74 28.57 4.19
CA GLY A 869 23.85 28.00 3.41
C GLY A 869 23.67 28.17 1.91
N ILE A 870 24.78 28.12 1.16
CA ILE A 870 24.74 28.01 -0.30
C ILE A 870 24.37 26.56 -0.63
N PRO A 871 23.26 26.28 -1.32
CA PRO A 871 22.89 24.91 -1.65
C PRO A 871 23.95 24.31 -2.57
N ARG A 872 24.44 23.11 -2.24
CA ARG A 872 25.06 22.26 -3.26
C ARG A 872 23.94 21.80 -4.19
N ASP A 873 24.11 21.95 -5.50
CA ASP A 873 23.15 21.41 -6.44
C ASP A 873 23.11 19.88 -6.34
N ALA A 874 21.99 19.37 -5.84
CA ALA A 874 21.65 17.97 -5.68
C ALA A 874 20.49 17.57 -6.59
N SER A 875 20.22 18.30 -7.68
CA SER A 875 19.05 18.09 -8.54
C SER A 875 18.93 16.66 -9.07
N LYS A 876 20.05 16.06 -9.51
CA LYS A 876 20.08 14.68 -9.98
C LYS A 876 19.76 13.68 -8.88
N GLU A 877 20.35 13.83 -7.71
CA GLU A 877 20.14 12.95 -6.56
C GLU A 877 18.70 13.04 -6.07
N LEU A 878 18.17 14.26 -5.89
CA LEU A 878 16.78 14.47 -5.48
C LEU A 878 15.81 13.86 -6.49
N ALA A 879 15.98 14.13 -7.79
CA ALA A 879 15.12 13.55 -8.82
C ALA A 879 15.15 12.01 -8.78
N THR A 880 16.32 11.40 -8.58
CA THR A 880 16.49 9.94 -8.51
C THR A 880 15.79 9.34 -7.29
N LYS A 881 15.96 9.96 -6.11
CA LYS A 881 15.29 9.54 -4.87
C LYS A 881 13.78 9.69 -4.99
N LEU A 882 13.31 10.81 -5.53
CA LEU A 882 11.89 11.03 -5.78
C LEU A 882 11.30 9.97 -6.71
N CYS A 883 11.99 9.60 -7.82
CA CYS A 883 11.58 8.51 -8.72
C CYS A 883 11.39 7.17 -7.99
N SER A 884 12.25 6.88 -7.01
CA SER A 884 12.19 5.64 -6.21
C SER A 884 11.08 5.64 -5.16
N LEU A 885 10.54 6.82 -4.85
CA LEU A 885 9.38 7.00 -3.97
C LEU A 885 8.04 7.05 -4.74
N ILE A 886 8.02 6.98 -6.09
CA ILE A 886 6.80 7.09 -6.92
C ILE A 886 6.01 5.75 -7.00
N SER A 887 4.71 5.84 -7.30
CA SER A 887 3.67 4.82 -7.08
C SER A 887 3.64 3.86 -8.25
N LEU A 888 3.19 2.66 -7.96
CA LEU A 888 2.64 1.63 -8.86
C LEU A 888 1.82 2.13 -10.06
N LYS A 889 1.17 3.29 -9.93
CA LYS A 889 0.34 3.91 -10.96
C LYS A 889 1.07 4.95 -11.83
N GLY A 890 2.39 5.05 -11.80
CA GLY A 890 3.16 5.78 -12.83
C GLY A 890 4.42 6.48 -12.34
N GLU A 891 5.15 7.05 -13.30
CA GLU A 891 6.36 7.88 -13.15
C GLU A 891 6.01 9.35 -12.80
N ASP A 892 4.73 9.67 -12.69
CA ASP A 892 4.24 11.04 -12.51
C ASP A 892 4.25 11.45 -11.04
N ILE A 893 5.05 12.47 -10.73
CA ILE A 893 4.98 13.24 -9.48
C ILE A 893 3.94 14.34 -9.66
N LEU A 894 2.86 14.32 -8.87
CA LEU A 894 1.93 15.45 -8.83
C LEU A 894 2.54 16.59 -8.01
N LEU A 895 3.13 17.59 -8.69
CA LEU A 895 3.46 18.87 -8.08
C LEU A 895 2.17 19.68 -7.90
N THR A 896 1.77 19.94 -6.66
CA THR A 896 0.58 20.72 -6.35
C THR A 896 0.95 22.10 -5.88
N THR A 897 0.44 23.12 -6.55
CA THR A 897 0.43 24.48 -6.00
C THR A 897 -0.76 24.65 -5.05
N PRO A 898 -0.82 25.75 -4.27
CA PRO A 898 -2.00 26.12 -3.49
C PRO A 898 -3.28 26.34 -4.31
N THR A 899 -3.34 26.02 -5.62
CA THR A 899 -4.52 26.12 -6.51
C THR A 899 -5.04 24.81 -7.16
N SER A 900 -4.25 23.72 -7.28
CA SER A 900 -4.67 22.43 -7.92
C SER A 900 -5.79 21.61 -7.19
N GLN A 901 -6.67 20.93 -7.95
CA GLN A 901 -7.65 19.94 -7.43
C GLN A 901 -7.06 18.51 -7.39
N LEU A 902 -7.54 17.68 -6.46
CA LEU A 902 -7.01 16.34 -6.18
C LEU A 902 -7.96 15.23 -6.69
N PRO A 903 -7.58 14.37 -7.67
CA PRO A 903 -8.37 13.20 -8.09
C PRO A 903 -8.56 12.11 -6.99
N ARG A 904 -9.60 11.26 -7.05
CA ARG A 904 -9.95 10.34 -5.93
C ARG A 904 -9.08 9.07 -5.77
N PHE A 905 -8.19 8.72 -6.70
CA PHE A 905 -7.66 7.32 -6.78
C PHE A 905 -6.14 7.15 -7.03
N HIS A 906 -5.28 8.00 -6.44
CA HIS A 906 -3.82 7.85 -6.55
C HIS A 906 -3.17 7.50 -5.19
N ARG A 907 -2.44 6.38 -5.14
CA ARG A 907 -1.81 5.79 -3.95
C ARG A 907 -0.45 6.42 -3.58
N LEU A 908 -0.05 7.51 -4.23
CA LEU A 908 0.92 8.44 -3.67
C LEU A 908 0.40 9.85 -3.69
N ARG A 909 0.25 10.38 -2.48
CA ARG A 909 0.11 11.81 -2.24
C ARG A 909 0.87 12.17 -0.99
N ILE A 910 2.19 12.03 -1.04
CA ILE A 910 2.97 13.07 -0.40
C ILE A 910 2.90 14.23 -1.39
N GLN A 911 2.14 15.26 -1.07
CA GLN A 911 2.26 16.54 -1.76
C GLN A 911 3.73 16.91 -1.68
N GLN A 912 4.42 17.01 -2.82
CA GLN A 912 5.78 17.54 -2.80
C GLN A 912 5.67 18.97 -2.27
N PRO A 913 6.39 19.30 -1.20
CA PRO A 913 6.39 20.65 -0.67
C PRO A 913 6.88 21.63 -1.75
N ASP A 914 6.24 22.79 -1.83
CA ASP A 914 6.76 23.87 -2.65
C ASP A 914 8.19 24.23 -2.19
N GLY A 915 9.05 24.58 -3.15
CA GLY A 915 10.39 25.09 -2.85
C GLY A 915 11.45 24.03 -2.55
N ILE A 916 11.29 22.78 -2.98
CA ILE A 916 12.40 21.79 -3.03
C ILE A 916 13.29 21.95 -4.28
N PHE A 917 12.70 22.43 -5.37
CA PHE A 917 13.39 22.86 -6.59
C PHE A 917 13.16 24.36 -6.80
N ALA A 918 14.15 25.04 -7.37
CA ALA A 918 13.95 26.36 -7.96
C ALA A 918 13.42 26.16 -9.39
N ILE A 919 12.20 26.67 -9.64
CA ILE A 919 11.43 26.38 -10.86
C ILE A 919 11.22 27.68 -11.64
N GLU A 920 11.38 27.61 -12.97
CA GLU A 920 11.04 28.67 -13.91
C GLU A 920 9.92 28.24 -14.85
N VAL A 921 9.08 29.21 -15.25
CA VAL A 921 8.03 28.99 -16.26
C VAL A 921 8.72 28.90 -17.62
N ALA A 922 8.72 27.70 -18.20
CA ALA A 922 9.30 27.46 -19.51
C ALA A 922 8.34 27.89 -20.64
N SER A 923 7.02 27.74 -20.44
CA SER A 923 5.99 28.15 -21.41
C SER A 923 4.61 28.25 -20.77
N SER A 924 3.73 29.12 -21.29
CA SER A 924 2.30 29.16 -20.93
C SER A 924 1.44 29.49 -22.15
N PHE A 925 0.27 28.86 -22.27
CA PHE A 925 -0.74 29.16 -23.27
C PHE A 925 -2.16 29.06 -22.66
N PHE A 926 -2.96 30.10 -22.87
CA PHE A 926 -4.38 30.13 -22.50
C PHE A 926 -5.22 29.93 -23.75
N ARG A 927 -6.18 29.00 -23.69
CA ARG A 927 -7.24 28.95 -24.70
C ARG A 927 -8.29 29.99 -24.32
N LYS A 928 -8.15 31.24 -24.80
CA LYS A 928 -9.33 32.12 -24.91
C LYS A 928 -10.18 31.57 -26.04
N SER A 929 -11.44 31.27 -25.74
CA SER A 929 -12.45 31.02 -26.75
C SER A 929 -12.60 32.27 -27.62
N GLU A 930 -12.59 32.05 -28.93
CA GLU A 930 -12.83 32.99 -30.02
C GLU A 930 -11.65 33.90 -30.41
N GLU A 931 -11.37 33.85 -31.73
CA GLU A 931 -10.38 34.60 -32.50
C GLU A 931 -8.90 34.32 -32.25
N PHE A 932 -8.33 33.40 -33.04
CA PHE A 932 -7.10 33.67 -33.81
C PHE A 932 -7.00 32.66 -34.96
N ALA A 933 -7.55 33.04 -36.11
CA ALA A 933 -7.02 32.58 -37.39
C ALA A 933 -5.74 33.38 -37.66
N GLY A 934 -4.62 32.68 -37.85
CA GLY A 934 -3.37 33.31 -38.28
C GLY A 934 -2.37 33.56 -37.16
N THR A 935 -1.65 32.51 -36.74
CA THR A 935 -0.19 32.45 -36.50
C THR A 935 0.14 31.18 -35.72
N SER A 936 0.17 30.04 -36.41
CA SER A 936 0.70 28.78 -35.84
C SER A 936 1.88 28.29 -36.68
N GLU A 937 3.09 28.68 -36.32
CA GLU A 937 4.29 28.06 -36.92
C GLU A 937 5.49 27.89 -35.98
N LYS A 938 5.39 28.15 -34.67
CA LYS A 938 6.58 28.11 -33.79
C LYS A 938 6.53 27.33 -32.48
N VAL A 939 5.48 26.54 -32.19
CA VAL A 939 5.43 25.74 -30.93
C VAL A 939 5.24 24.22 -31.14
N TRP A 940 5.07 23.75 -32.38
CA TRP A 940 5.11 22.32 -32.71
C TRP A 940 6.52 21.81 -33.03
N GLY A 941 7.56 22.27 -32.31
CA GLY A 941 8.96 21.98 -32.67
C GLY A 941 9.52 20.63 -32.23
N LEU A 942 8.87 19.89 -31.33
CA LEU A 942 9.46 18.69 -30.70
C LEU A 942 8.66 17.38 -30.88
N VAL A 943 7.50 17.43 -31.55
CA VAL A 943 6.68 16.25 -31.86
C VAL A 943 6.64 15.88 -33.37
N PRO A 944 6.70 16.81 -34.34
CA PRO A 944 6.63 16.43 -35.76
C PRO A 944 7.94 15.90 -36.35
N VAL A 945 9.08 16.14 -35.71
CA VAL A 945 10.39 15.67 -36.23
C VAL A 945 10.49 14.14 -36.16
N VAL A 946 9.78 13.51 -35.21
CA VAL A 946 9.66 12.05 -35.16
C VAL A 946 8.64 11.57 -36.21
N CYS A 947 7.50 12.24 -36.40
CA CYS A 947 6.49 11.80 -37.37
C CYS A 947 6.96 11.86 -38.85
N LEU A 948 7.81 12.83 -39.23
CA LEU A 948 8.30 12.95 -40.62
C LEU A 948 9.35 11.89 -40.99
N LEU A 949 10.14 11.39 -40.03
CA LEU A 949 11.08 10.29 -40.26
C LEU A 949 10.36 8.93 -40.43
N PHE A 950 9.17 8.77 -39.85
CA PHE A 950 8.42 7.51 -39.91
C PHE A 950 7.42 7.42 -41.07
N ALA A 951 7.00 8.54 -41.67
CA ALA A 951 6.26 8.49 -42.94
C ALA A 951 7.10 7.82 -44.06
N GLY A 952 8.43 7.98 -44.03
CA GLY A 952 9.34 7.26 -44.93
C GLY A 952 9.45 5.75 -44.64
N ALA A 953 9.35 5.34 -43.36
CA ALA A 953 9.44 3.93 -42.96
C ALA A 953 8.14 3.15 -43.21
N ILE A 954 6.97 3.80 -43.06
CA ILE A 954 5.65 3.18 -43.35
C ILE A 954 5.50 2.92 -44.86
N VAL A 955 6.06 3.77 -45.72
CA VAL A 955 6.07 3.55 -47.18
C VAL A 955 7.01 2.40 -47.58
N LEU A 956 8.12 2.19 -46.86
CA LEU A 956 9.06 1.09 -47.12
C LEU A 956 8.53 -0.29 -46.65
N ILE A 957 7.76 -0.35 -45.56
CA ILE A 957 7.17 -1.62 -45.07
C ILE A 957 5.94 -2.03 -45.89
N ALA A 958 5.17 -1.07 -46.41
CA ALA A 958 4.07 -1.37 -47.35
C ALA A 958 4.54 -1.76 -48.75
N ALA A 959 5.79 -1.47 -49.12
CA ALA A 959 6.37 -1.79 -50.43
C ALA A 959 7.16 -3.13 -50.46
N ALA A 960 7.26 -3.83 -49.33
CA ALA A 960 8.01 -5.10 -49.20
C ALA A 960 7.14 -6.27 -48.68
N GLY A 961 5.82 -6.20 -48.91
CA GLY A 961 4.87 -7.29 -48.70
C GLY A 961 4.43 -7.93 -50.01
#